data_AF-A0A833SC04-F1
#
_entry.id   AF-A0A833SC04-F1
#
_cell.length_a   1.000
_cell.length_b   1.000
_cell.length_c   1.000
_cell.angle_alpha   90.00
_cell.angle_beta   90.00
_cell.angle_gamma   90.00
#
_symmetry.space_group_name_H-M   'P 1'
#
loop_
_entity.id
_entity.type
_entity.pdbx_description
1 polymer ?
#
loop_
_entity_poly.entity_id
_entity_poly.type
_entity_poly.pdbx_seq_one_letter_code
_entity_poly.pdbx_strand_id
1 'polypeptide(L)'
;MATAARSAASMPSARKKVFRSTAGLTIDQQLQMTAQLQAQDHSSNEKTSKNQKQTTKTNTLKFEWLQEHSHLKKLEENCSKDLESLLLRMYNEASTARESSTNNVITPRSGGDNQRDVDDDSGKSPVSASISTSTIYAAELEDLIRTEQLNRVALLNQVASEREQRAALKQFLSAFTQEHGNNCLPEEKPRSLSKEMQVNVRQLIYDAVIGRQMIEATLEEKVQSCEREFDACYRKVLDTLRSGTSVVSGDKQQSQEQRIAAMLDAAGASECADEMLRLEIYQEFQKVFDQLEQDLAEDGREFVSAASASDAAGNIEAASSRSGGWNEAEEELFLTVLRSYEKKQGAGKNSLLLYDQLALVLPTVPLLEIKKHVKFHQHLRFFQEKRKDRQRAFKRKVDELQSKASCRFRLSAEQEKERVRRLQELSEMQQQCEQRHQQVSQWRETKEAKERIERQQREIEQLLETQRQREGEVQWQRRHDQQKYAVDEYKKGKILQKIAEENRTMEEEQRRERERALQSVVNAERVQYRHDELQRKMDELKHQELDQARLEEQRLVRLNELKETTPYAQIVANITPDPERTRQETAAFRANVEATQEGLPITETGLFPSHGYDCETLFKNARFKLGIALRNAGLNSSEYARQALANVKVCNVGAYRNHVAEPTKLW
;
A
#
# COMPACT_ATOMS: atom_id res chain seq x y z
N MET A 1 -12.94 -42.71 -5.47
CA MET A 1 -11.86 -43.72 -5.55
C MET A 1 -10.79 -43.22 -6.52
N ALA A 2 -9.54 -43.64 -6.29
CA ALA A 2 -8.29 -43.25 -6.97
C ALA A 2 -7.62 -41.95 -6.47
N THR A 3 -6.85 -42.14 -5.39
CA THR A 3 -5.83 -41.27 -4.83
C THR A 3 -4.52 -41.36 -5.62
N ALA A 4 -3.83 -40.24 -5.85
CA ALA A 4 -2.42 -40.22 -6.27
C ALA A 4 -1.62 -39.30 -5.34
N ALA A 5 -0.79 -39.92 -4.51
CA ALA A 5 0.14 -39.29 -3.57
C ALA A 5 1.42 -38.83 -4.29
N ARG A 6 1.88 -37.61 -3.99
CA ARG A 6 3.17 -37.07 -4.46
C ARG A 6 4.22 -37.21 -3.35
N SER A 7 5.30 -37.91 -3.65
CA SER A 7 6.42 -38.16 -2.74
C SER A 7 7.28 -36.90 -2.50
N ALA A 8 7.65 -36.68 -1.25
CA ALA A 8 8.63 -35.68 -0.83
C ALA A 8 10.06 -36.14 -1.13
N ALA A 9 10.88 -35.26 -1.73
CA ALA A 9 12.31 -35.46 -1.92
C ALA A 9 13.11 -34.93 -0.72
N SER A 10 14.06 -35.75 -0.28
CA SER A 10 14.94 -35.61 0.87
C SER A 10 16.09 -34.61 0.63
N MET A 11 16.41 -33.81 1.66
CA MET A 11 17.55 -32.87 1.71
C MET A 11 18.87 -33.59 2.08
N PRO A 12 20.03 -33.25 1.49
CA PRO A 12 21.29 -33.95 1.76
C PRO A 12 21.91 -33.63 3.13
N SER A 13 22.29 -34.71 3.82
CA SER A 13 22.93 -34.81 5.13
C SER A 13 24.41 -34.38 5.11
N ALA A 14 24.69 -33.08 5.02
CA ALA A 14 26.06 -32.55 5.08
C ALA A 14 26.28 -31.36 6.05
N ARG A 15 25.30 -30.99 6.90
CA ARG A 15 25.46 -29.92 7.89
C ARG A 15 25.41 -30.36 9.37
N LYS A 16 25.37 -31.66 9.65
CA LYS A 16 25.31 -32.19 11.03
C LYS A 16 26.66 -32.54 11.67
N LYS A 17 27.80 -32.33 11.00
CA LYS A 17 29.13 -32.70 11.52
C LYS A 17 30.00 -31.56 12.05
N VAL A 18 29.57 -30.29 11.97
CA VAL A 18 30.35 -29.15 12.51
C VAL A 18 29.86 -28.71 13.90
N PHE A 19 28.71 -29.21 14.36
CA PHE A 19 28.09 -28.76 15.61
C PHE A 19 28.42 -29.59 16.86
N ARG A 20 29.40 -30.51 16.79
CA ARG A 20 29.80 -31.35 17.95
C ARG A 20 31.26 -31.22 18.39
N SER A 21 32.08 -30.38 17.75
CA SER A 21 33.51 -30.25 18.05
C SER A 21 33.92 -28.92 18.71
N THR A 22 32.97 -28.04 19.06
CA THR A 22 33.27 -26.73 19.69
C THR A 22 32.69 -26.55 21.09
N ALA A 23 32.07 -27.59 21.66
CA ALA A 23 31.57 -27.53 23.04
C ALA A 23 32.75 -27.70 24.03
N GLY A 24 33.15 -26.61 24.69
CA GLY A 24 34.12 -26.60 25.79
C GLY A 24 35.45 -25.87 25.54
N LEU A 25 35.64 -25.23 24.38
CA LEU A 25 36.84 -24.45 24.10
C LEU A 25 36.66 -22.97 24.50
N THR A 26 37.67 -22.36 25.10
CA THR A 26 37.67 -20.93 25.40
C THR A 26 37.81 -20.10 24.12
N ILE A 27 37.37 -18.84 24.15
CA ILE A 27 37.38 -17.92 22.99
C ILE A 27 38.77 -17.83 22.35
N ASP A 28 39.84 -17.84 23.16
CA ASP A 28 41.22 -17.80 22.65
C ASP A 28 41.62 -19.09 21.92
N GLN A 29 41.11 -20.24 22.35
CA GLN A 29 41.33 -21.52 21.66
C GLN A 29 40.53 -21.62 20.35
N GLN A 30 39.34 -21.01 20.29
CA GLN A 30 38.58 -20.88 19.06
C GLN A 30 39.31 -19.97 18.07
N LEU A 31 39.90 -18.87 18.54
CA LEU A 31 40.70 -17.95 17.72
C LEU A 31 41.98 -18.61 17.19
N GLN A 32 42.68 -19.40 18.01
CA GLN A 32 43.85 -20.18 17.56
C GLN A 32 43.48 -21.27 16.53
N MET A 33 42.35 -21.96 16.70
CA MET A 33 41.88 -22.91 15.67
C MET A 33 41.49 -22.21 14.37
N THR A 34 40.83 -21.06 14.42
CA THR A 34 40.52 -20.28 13.21
C THR A 34 41.78 -19.76 12.53
N ALA A 35 42.82 -19.39 13.29
CA ALA A 35 44.11 -18.98 12.74
C ALA A 35 44.87 -20.16 12.11
N GLN A 36 44.80 -21.36 12.70
CA GLN A 36 45.37 -22.58 12.09
C GLN A 36 44.62 -23.00 10.82
N LEU A 37 43.29 -22.88 10.78
CA LEU A 37 42.48 -23.16 9.60
C LEU A 37 42.72 -22.14 8.48
N GLN A 38 42.90 -20.86 8.80
CA GLN A 38 43.28 -19.82 7.83
C GLN A 38 44.71 -20.01 7.29
N ALA A 39 45.64 -20.52 8.10
CA ALA A 39 47.00 -20.83 7.65
C ALA A 39 47.06 -22.06 6.73
N GLN A 40 46.09 -22.98 6.84
CA GLN A 40 46.02 -24.19 6.02
C GLN A 40 45.31 -23.96 4.66
N ASP A 41 44.50 -22.90 4.52
CA ASP A 41 43.75 -22.57 3.30
C ASP A 41 44.54 -21.78 2.24
N HIS A 42 45.80 -21.41 2.49
CA HIS A 42 46.65 -20.75 1.48
C HIS A 42 47.26 -21.71 0.43
N SER A 43 46.89 -22.99 0.44
CA SER A 43 47.39 -24.01 -0.49
C SER A 43 46.38 -24.50 -1.54
N SER A 44 45.17 -23.94 -1.62
CA SER A 44 44.22 -24.38 -2.67
C SER A 44 43.36 -23.24 -3.21
N ASN A 45 43.89 -22.59 -4.25
CA ASN A 45 43.13 -21.78 -5.18
C ASN A 45 42.06 -22.62 -5.90
N GLU A 46 40.98 -21.94 -6.30
CA GLU A 46 39.82 -22.39 -7.11
C GLU A 46 38.60 -22.91 -6.34
N LYS A 47 37.68 -22.00 -5.98
CA LYS A 47 36.22 -22.05 -6.27
C LYS A 47 35.43 -21.01 -5.44
N THR A 48 35.49 -19.74 -5.83
CA THR A 48 34.47 -18.73 -5.46
C THR A 48 34.01 -17.99 -6.71
N SER A 49 33.31 -18.70 -7.60
CA SER A 49 32.71 -18.13 -8.80
C SER A 49 31.31 -18.72 -8.97
N LYS A 50 30.28 -17.94 -8.66
CA LYS A 50 28.95 -17.94 -9.30
C LYS A 50 28.02 -16.88 -8.68
N ASN A 51 27.91 -16.81 -7.36
CA ASN A 51 26.94 -15.90 -6.72
C ASN A 51 27.33 -14.42 -6.80
N GLN A 52 28.62 -14.07 -6.70
CA GLN A 52 29.08 -12.68 -6.79
C GLN A 52 29.09 -12.14 -8.23
N LYS A 53 29.09 -13.02 -9.24
CA LYS A 53 28.94 -12.67 -10.66
C LYS A 53 27.47 -12.50 -11.07
N GLN A 54 26.54 -13.11 -10.34
CA GLN A 54 25.12 -13.01 -10.64
C GLN A 54 24.54 -11.66 -10.18
N THR A 55 24.95 -11.17 -9.01
CA THR A 55 24.50 -9.87 -8.48
C THR A 55 25.05 -8.67 -9.25
N THR A 56 26.28 -8.77 -9.78
CA THR A 56 26.86 -7.74 -10.65
C THR A 56 26.24 -7.74 -12.04
N LYS A 57 25.88 -8.91 -12.60
CA LYS A 57 25.13 -9.05 -13.86
C LYS A 57 23.71 -8.50 -13.79
N THR A 58 22.98 -8.73 -12.69
CA THR A 58 21.64 -8.16 -12.50
C THR A 58 21.67 -6.65 -12.31
N ASN A 59 22.75 -6.09 -11.74
CA ASN A 59 22.92 -4.64 -11.66
C ASN A 59 23.31 -4.04 -13.01
N THR A 60 24.15 -4.71 -13.81
CA THR A 60 24.48 -4.24 -15.17
C THR A 60 23.26 -4.21 -16.07
N LEU A 61 22.43 -5.26 -16.06
CA LEU A 61 21.14 -5.29 -16.80
C LEU A 61 20.18 -4.15 -16.39
N LYS A 62 20.18 -3.76 -15.11
CA LYS A 62 19.34 -2.67 -14.62
C LYS A 62 19.81 -1.28 -15.10
N PHE A 63 21.11 -1.12 -15.34
CA PHE A 63 21.69 0.10 -15.92
C PHE A 63 21.68 0.09 -17.45
N GLU A 64 21.77 -1.08 -18.09
CA GLU A 64 21.66 -1.25 -19.54
C GLU A 64 20.27 -0.84 -20.03
N TRP A 65 19.18 -1.27 -19.37
CA TRP A 65 17.83 -0.84 -19.76
C TRP A 65 17.61 0.67 -19.62
N LEU A 66 18.21 1.32 -18.62
CA LEU A 66 18.16 2.78 -18.48
C LEU A 66 18.97 3.49 -19.58
N GLN A 67 20.09 2.91 -20.02
CA GLN A 67 20.87 3.41 -21.15
C GLN A 67 20.13 3.20 -22.48
N GLU A 68 19.53 2.03 -22.70
CA GLU A 68 18.71 1.73 -23.87
C GLU A 68 17.48 2.64 -23.94
N HIS A 69 16.78 2.85 -22.82
CA HIS A 69 15.65 3.77 -22.76
C HIS A 69 16.08 5.23 -23.02
N SER A 70 17.25 5.65 -22.52
CA SER A 70 17.81 6.97 -22.81
C SER A 70 18.20 7.11 -24.28
N HIS A 71 18.75 6.04 -24.88
CA HIS A 71 19.12 5.98 -26.28
C HIS A 71 17.90 5.97 -27.21
N LEU A 72 16.87 5.18 -26.91
CA LEU A 72 15.60 5.15 -27.64
C LEU A 72 14.90 6.51 -27.59
N LYS A 73 14.90 7.17 -26.42
CA LYS A 73 14.35 8.51 -26.28
C LYS A 73 15.11 9.54 -27.13
N LYS A 74 16.43 9.43 -27.23
CA LYS A 74 17.24 10.29 -28.11
C LYS A 74 16.94 10.01 -29.58
N LEU A 75 16.74 8.76 -29.97
CA LEU A 75 16.35 8.39 -31.33
C LEU A 75 14.96 8.93 -31.67
N GLU A 76 13.99 8.79 -30.78
CA GLU A 76 12.64 9.35 -30.92
C GLU A 76 12.68 10.88 -31.06
N GLU A 77 13.46 11.56 -30.23
CA GLU A 77 13.62 13.01 -30.26
C GLU A 77 14.36 13.49 -31.54
N ASN A 78 15.27 12.69 -32.08
CA ASN A 78 15.92 12.96 -33.37
C ASN A 78 14.97 12.71 -34.55
N CYS A 79 14.26 11.58 -34.59
CA CYS A 79 13.27 11.30 -35.62
C CYS A 79 12.15 12.35 -35.63
N SER A 80 11.73 12.82 -34.45
CA SER A 80 10.74 13.90 -34.34
C SER A 80 11.27 15.21 -34.92
N LYS A 81 12.54 15.57 -34.66
CA LYS A 81 13.17 16.75 -35.26
C LYS A 81 13.34 16.62 -36.77
N ASP A 82 13.68 15.43 -37.25
CA ASP A 82 13.80 15.16 -38.68
C ASP A 82 12.44 15.28 -39.38
N LEU A 83 11.38 14.73 -38.78
CA LEU A 83 10.00 14.86 -39.26
C LEU A 83 9.55 16.34 -39.24
N GLU A 84 9.79 17.07 -38.15
CA GLU A 84 9.51 18.51 -38.06
C GLU A 84 10.27 19.27 -39.15
N SER A 85 11.55 18.97 -39.39
CA SER A 85 12.35 19.63 -40.43
C SER A 85 11.82 19.32 -41.84
N LEU A 86 11.31 18.11 -42.07
CA LEU A 86 10.69 17.69 -43.32
C LEU A 86 9.36 18.40 -43.54
N LEU A 87 8.50 18.45 -42.52
CA LEU A 87 7.22 19.16 -42.55
C LEU A 87 7.42 20.66 -42.76
N LEU A 88 8.42 21.26 -42.09
CA LEU A 88 8.76 22.67 -42.26
C LEU A 88 9.29 22.95 -43.67
N ARG A 89 10.08 22.03 -44.23
CA ARG A 89 10.57 22.12 -45.62
C ARG A 89 9.42 22.03 -46.62
N MET A 90 8.52 21.06 -46.46
CA MET A 90 7.34 20.90 -47.30
C MET A 90 6.40 22.12 -47.20
N TYR A 91 6.23 22.68 -46.00
CA TYR A 91 5.45 23.90 -45.80
C TYR A 91 6.09 25.12 -46.49
N ASN A 92 7.41 25.27 -46.39
CA ASN A 92 8.13 26.34 -47.08
C ASN A 92 8.11 26.16 -48.61
N GLU A 93 8.19 24.94 -49.12
CA GLU A 93 8.04 24.63 -50.55
C GLU A 93 6.61 24.94 -51.05
N ALA A 94 5.59 24.59 -50.27
CA ALA A 94 4.19 24.93 -50.58
C ALA A 94 3.93 26.45 -50.49
N SER A 95 4.55 27.15 -49.55
CA SER A 95 4.41 28.59 -49.36
C SER A 95 5.15 29.39 -50.45
N THR A 96 6.34 28.94 -50.87
CA THR A 96 7.09 29.57 -51.97
C THR A 96 6.45 29.31 -53.34
N ALA A 97 5.76 28.17 -53.52
CA ALA A 97 4.90 27.94 -54.69
C ALA A 97 3.70 28.91 -54.74
N ARG A 98 3.21 29.39 -53.58
CA ARG A 98 2.15 30.40 -53.47
C ARG A 98 2.62 31.82 -53.82
N GLU A 99 3.84 32.19 -53.41
CA GLU A 99 4.39 33.55 -53.63
C GLU A 99 4.97 33.76 -55.05
N SER A 100 5.52 32.71 -55.67
CA SER A 100 6.03 32.77 -57.04
C SER A 100 4.94 32.90 -58.11
N SER A 101 3.68 32.57 -57.76
CA SER A 101 2.53 32.69 -58.67
C SER A 101 1.83 34.06 -58.62
N THR A 102 2.07 34.90 -57.61
CA THR A 102 1.42 36.22 -57.48
C THR A 102 2.17 37.37 -58.17
N ASN A 103 3.41 37.16 -58.61
CA ASN A 103 4.24 38.20 -59.25
C ASN A 103 4.22 38.23 -60.79
N ASN A 104 3.46 37.34 -61.45
CA ASN A 104 3.31 37.34 -62.91
C ASN A 104 1.95 37.88 -63.37
N VAL A 105 1.51 39.03 -62.82
CA VAL A 105 0.41 39.82 -63.39
C VAL A 105 0.99 40.87 -64.31
N ILE A 106 1.14 40.49 -65.59
CA ILE A 106 1.45 41.40 -66.69
C ILE A 106 0.24 42.30 -66.91
N THR A 107 0.41 43.60 -66.66
CA THR A 107 -0.44 44.70 -67.15
C THR A 107 -0.57 44.67 -68.67
N PRO A 108 -1.78 44.71 -69.26
CA PRO A 108 -1.94 44.98 -70.68
C PRO A 108 -2.35 46.43 -70.91
N ARG A 109 -1.57 47.18 -71.70
CA ARG A 109 -2.14 48.31 -72.46
C ARG A 109 -1.35 48.67 -73.71
N SER A 110 -2.01 48.38 -74.84
CA SER A 110 -2.18 49.24 -76.02
C SER A 110 -1.05 49.37 -77.04
N GLY A 111 -1.28 48.74 -78.20
CA GLY A 111 -1.22 49.44 -79.49
C GLY A 111 -0.22 48.89 -80.52
N GLY A 112 -0.74 48.44 -81.66
CA GLY A 112 0.04 48.40 -82.90
C GLY A 112 -0.20 47.16 -83.76
N ASP A 113 -0.96 47.34 -84.83
CA ASP A 113 -1.25 46.40 -85.92
C ASP A 113 -0.02 45.69 -86.52
N ASN A 114 -0.19 44.42 -86.90
CA ASN A 114 -0.06 43.94 -88.30
C ASN A 114 -0.11 42.40 -88.40
N GLN A 115 -1.22 41.91 -88.97
CA GLN A 115 -1.27 41.17 -90.25
C GLN A 115 -0.39 39.90 -90.48
N ARG A 116 -1.12 38.80 -90.77
CA ARG A 116 -0.84 37.61 -91.63
C ARG A 116 -0.54 36.26 -90.97
N ASP A 117 -1.54 35.41 -91.16
CA ASP A 117 -1.52 34.10 -91.83
C ASP A 117 -0.94 32.85 -91.14
N VAL A 118 -1.76 31.80 -91.34
CA VAL A 118 -1.51 30.36 -91.44
C VAL A 118 -1.89 29.50 -90.22
N ASP A 119 -2.79 28.57 -90.55
CA ASP A 119 -3.36 27.46 -89.79
C ASP A 119 -2.32 26.58 -89.07
N ASP A 120 -2.66 26.00 -87.91
CA ASP A 120 -3.14 24.60 -87.82
C ASP A 120 -3.06 24.03 -86.38
N ASP A 121 -4.07 23.22 -86.07
CA ASP A 121 -4.20 22.09 -85.13
C ASP A 121 -3.81 22.11 -83.62
N SER A 122 -4.72 21.47 -82.87
CA SER A 122 -4.52 20.63 -81.67
C SER A 122 -4.38 21.23 -80.25
N GLY A 123 -5.15 20.64 -79.32
CA GLY A 123 -4.74 20.49 -77.91
C GLY A 123 -5.52 21.28 -76.85
N LYS A 124 -6.72 20.82 -76.48
CA LYS A 124 -7.33 21.18 -75.18
C LYS A 124 -6.52 20.54 -74.05
N SER A 125 -5.68 21.33 -73.38
CA SER A 125 -5.03 20.96 -72.10
C SER A 125 -5.90 21.38 -70.90
N PRO A 126 -6.09 20.53 -69.89
CA PRO A 126 -6.77 20.88 -68.64
C PRO A 126 -5.73 21.34 -67.60
N VAL A 127 -5.52 22.65 -67.45
CA VAL A 127 -4.54 23.19 -66.48
C VAL A 127 -5.22 23.80 -65.22
N SER A 128 -6.55 23.87 -65.16
CA SER A 128 -7.23 24.57 -64.05
C SER A 128 -7.53 23.73 -62.79
N ALA A 129 -7.31 22.41 -62.79
CA ALA A 129 -7.63 21.55 -61.62
C ALA A 129 -6.49 21.40 -60.60
N SER A 130 -5.24 21.70 -60.99
CA SER A 130 -4.04 21.48 -60.15
C SER A 130 -3.84 22.54 -59.05
N ILE A 131 -4.51 23.69 -59.13
CA ILE A 131 -4.31 24.82 -58.21
C ILE A 131 -5.16 24.65 -56.94
N SER A 132 -6.32 24.00 -57.06
CA SER A 132 -7.21 23.73 -55.92
C SER A 132 -6.71 22.61 -55.02
N THR A 133 -6.02 21.59 -55.56
CA THR A 133 -5.47 20.50 -54.75
C THR A 133 -4.30 20.95 -53.88
N SER A 134 -3.45 21.86 -54.37
CA SER A 134 -2.29 22.36 -53.61
C SER A 134 -2.67 23.21 -52.39
N THR A 135 -3.75 24.00 -52.51
CA THR A 135 -4.25 24.82 -51.38
C THR A 135 -4.99 23.97 -50.33
N ILE A 136 -5.67 22.91 -50.75
CA ILE A 136 -6.29 21.93 -49.85
C ILE A 136 -5.21 21.15 -49.08
N TYR A 137 -4.17 20.67 -49.79
CA TYR A 137 -3.04 19.97 -49.15
C TYR A 137 -2.29 20.84 -48.13
N ALA A 138 -2.12 22.13 -48.39
CA ALA A 138 -1.48 23.05 -47.44
C ALA A 138 -2.31 23.24 -46.16
N ALA A 139 -3.63 23.36 -46.28
CA ALA A 139 -4.53 23.48 -45.14
C ALA A 139 -4.61 22.18 -44.32
N GLU A 140 -4.65 21.02 -44.98
CA GLU A 140 -4.58 19.70 -44.33
C GLU A 140 -3.25 19.50 -43.59
N LEU A 141 -2.14 19.97 -44.17
CA LEU A 141 -0.82 19.92 -43.53
C LEU A 141 -0.76 20.83 -42.29
N GLU A 142 -1.36 22.03 -42.35
CA GLU A 142 -1.46 22.91 -41.19
C GLU A 142 -2.30 22.33 -40.06
N ASP A 143 -3.42 21.68 -40.38
CA ASP A 143 -4.27 20.99 -39.40
C ASP A 143 -3.55 19.77 -38.81
N LEU A 144 -2.78 19.03 -39.61
CA LEU A 144 -1.94 17.92 -39.13
C LEU A 144 -0.84 18.42 -38.18
N ILE A 145 -0.17 19.53 -38.51
CA ILE A 145 0.85 20.13 -37.65
C ILE A 145 0.23 20.65 -36.34
N ARG A 146 -0.94 21.28 -36.39
CA ARG A 146 -1.65 21.75 -35.18
C ARG A 146 -2.08 20.60 -34.29
N THR A 147 -2.60 19.52 -34.87
CA THR A 147 -3.04 18.33 -34.12
C THR A 147 -1.85 17.60 -33.48
N GLU A 148 -0.73 17.45 -34.20
CA GLU A 148 0.51 16.91 -33.63
C GLU A 148 1.06 17.79 -32.49
N GLN A 149 1.08 19.12 -32.68
CA GLN A 149 1.51 20.03 -31.62
C GLN A 149 0.62 19.93 -30.36
N LEU A 150 -0.71 19.82 -30.53
CA LEU A 150 -1.63 19.60 -29.41
C LEU A 150 -1.40 18.25 -28.72
N ASN A 151 -1.20 17.18 -29.49
CA ASN A 151 -0.88 15.86 -28.96
C ASN A 151 0.44 15.87 -28.19
N ARG A 152 1.46 16.57 -28.68
CA ARG A 152 2.76 16.71 -28.02
C ARG A 152 2.66 17.51 -26.73
N VAL A 153 1.88 18.59 -26.70
CA VAL A 153 1.60 19.35 -25.47
C VAL A 153 0.85 18.48 -24.46
N ALA A 154 -0.13 17.70 -24.90
CA ALA A 154 -0.84 16.75 -24.04
C ALA A 154 0.10 15.68 -23.46
N LEU A 155 1.00 15.13 -24.28
CA LEU A 155 2.01 14.16 -23.85
C LEU A 155 3.01 14.78 -22.85
N LEU A 156 3.48 16.00 -23.11
CA LEU A 156 4.37 16.72 -22.19
C LEU A 156 3.69 17.01 -20.86
N ASN A 157 2.41 17.39 -20.86
CA ASN A 157 1.62 17.58 -19.64
C ASN A 157 1.42 16.28 -18.88
N GLN A 158 1.18 15.16 -19.58
CA GLN A 158 1.10 13.84 -18.96
C GLN A 158 2.43 13.43 -18.32
N VAL A 159 3.55 13.60 -19.02
CA VAL A 159 4.90 13.32 -18.51
C VAL A 159 5.25 14.22 -17.32
N ALA A 160 4.83 15.49 -17.33
CA ALA A 160 4.99 16.40 -16.21
C ALA A 160 4.17 15.95 -14.99
N SER A 161 2.90 15.59 -15.19
CA SER A 161 2.03 15.00 -14.16
C SER A 161 2.65 13.73 -13.56
N GLU A 162 3.17 12.81 -14.39
CA GLU A 162 3.84 11.60 -13.90
C GLU A 162 5.13 11.92 -13.11
N ARG A 163 5.89 12.93 -13.53
CA ARG A 163 7.08 13.38 -12.79
C ARG A 163 6.71 13.98 -11.44
N GLU A 164 5.64 14.77 -11.38
CA GLU A 164 5.10 15.31 -10.12
C GLU A 164 4.60 14.20 -9.21
N GLN A 165 3.86 13.22 -9.73
CA GLN A 165 3.43 12.04 -8.98
C GLN A 165 4.63 11.24 -8.44
N ARG A 166 5.65 11.00 -9.27
CA ARG A 166 6.90 10.33 -8.84
C ARG A 166 7.68 11.17 -7.82
N ALA A 167 7.68 12.49 -7.94
CA ALA A 167 8.31 13.40 -6.98
C ALA A 167 7.57 13.41 -5.64
N ALA A 168 6.24 13.46 -5.65
CA ALA A 168 5.41 13.33 -4.45
C ALA A 168 5.61 11.98 -3.76
N LEU A 169 5.68 10.89 -4.54
CA LEU A 169 5.93 9.55 -4.03
C LEU A 169 7.35 9.42 -3.46
N LYS A 170 8.36 10.05 -4.09
CA LYS A 170 9.71 10.16 -3.53
C LYS A 170 9.75 11.00 -2.25
N GLN A 171 9.02 12.11 -2.18
CA GLN A 171 8.91 12.94 -0.97
C GLN A 171 8.25 12.17 0.17
N PHE A 172 7.21 11.40 -0.12
CA PHE A 172 6.56 10.50 0.83
C PHE A 172 7.52 9.41 1.34
N LEU A 173 8.28 8.78 0.43
CA LEU A 173 9.30 7.79 0.79
C LEU A 173 10.50 8.41 1.52
N SER A 174 10.87 9.66 1.23
CA SER A 174 11.95 10.34 1.96
C SER A 174 11.54 10.74 3.37
N ALA A 175 10.29 11.20 3.55
CA ALA A 175 9.71 11.43 4.88
C ALA A 175 9.71 10.14 5.71
N PHE A 176 9.42 9.00 5.08
CA PHE A 176 9.51 7.66 5.66
C PHE A 176 10.93 7.29 6.15
N THR A 177 11.97 7.70 5.41
CA THR A 177 13.37 7.47 5.82
C THR A 177 13.86 8.45 6.89
N GLN A 178 13.32 9.66 6.92
CA GLN A 178 13.75 10.71 7.85
C GLN A 178 13.19 10.50 9.26
N GLU A 179 11.97 9.97 9.40
CA GLU A 179 11.42 9.56 10.70
C GLU A 179 12.14 8.37 11.35
N HIS A 180 12.85 7.56 10.56
CA HIS A 180 13.69 6.46 11.06
C HIS A 180 15.16 6.82 11.26
N GLY A 181 15.60 7.99 10.79
CA GLY A 181 17.01 8.42 10.86
C GLY A 181 17.41 9.18 12.13
N ASN A 182 16.45 9.79 12.85
CA ASN A 182 16.77 10.73 13.94
C ASN A 182 16.70 10.16 15.36
N ASN A 183 16.51 8.85 15.55
CA ASN A 183 16.62 8.20 16.85
C ASN A 183 17.36 6.86 16.73
N CYS A 184 18.69 6.91 16.67
CA CYS A 184 19.55 5.73 16.79
C CYS A 184 20.39 5.80 18.08
N LEU A 185 19.83 5.26 19.16
CA LEU A 185 20.60 4.49 20.15
C LEU A 185 20.44 3.00 19.79
N PRO A 186 21.48 2.17 19.89
CA PRO A 186 21.46 0.81 19.39
C PRO A 186 20.99 -0.16 20.49
N GLU A 187 19.72 -0.57 20.42
CA GLU A 187 19.21 -1.89 20.84
C GLU A 187 17.69 -1.80 21.00
N GLU A 188 16.94 -1.84 19.90
CA GLU A 188 15.56 -2.31 19.96
C GLU A 188 15.11 -2.79 18.58
N LYS A 189 14.42 -3.93 18.55
CA LYS A 189 13.92 -4.62 17.35
C LYS A 189 13.13 -3.66 16.44
N PRO A 190 13.12 -3.88 15.11
CA PRO A 190 12.44 -3.00 14.18
C PRO A 190 10.94 -2.92 14.54
N ARG A 191 10.49 -1.73 14.99
CA ARG A 191 9.07 -1.43 15.22
C ARG A 191 8.34 -1.67 13.91
N SER A 192 7.52 -2.72 13.88
CA SER A 192 6.61 -3.02 12.78
C SER A 192 5.72 -1.82 12.51
N LEU A 193 5.71 -1.34 11.26
CA LEU A 193 4.75 -0.35 10.74
C LEU A 193 3.33 -0.62 11.28
N SER A 194 2.60 0.45 11.64
CA SER A 194 1.18 0.35 11.99
C SER A 194 0.45 -0.47 10.93
N LYS A 195 -0.41 -1.41 11.36
CA LYS A 195 -1.16 -2.29 10.44
C LYS A 195 -1.94 -1.49 9.40
N GLU A 196 -2.47 -0.33 9.75
CA GLU A 196 -3.15 0.59 8.82
C GLU A 196 -2.21 1.14 7.75
N MET A 197 -0.99 1.49 8.13
CA MET A 197 0.01 2.02 7.19
C MET A 197 0.48 0.95 6.20
N GLN A 198 0.61 -0.31 6.64
CA GLN A 198 0.89 -1.43 5.73
C GLN A 198 -0.27 -1.70 4.77
N VAL A 199 -1.52 -1.55 5.23
CA VAL A 199 -2.71 -1.67 4.38
C VAL A 199 -2.74 -0.55 3.34
N ASN A 200 -2.43 0.69 3.73
CA ASN A 200 -2.40 1.83 2.80
C ASN A 200 -1.30 1.70 1.74
N VAL A 201 -0.10 1.27 2.13
CA VAL A 201 0.99 1.02 1.16
C VAL A 201 0.64 -0.12 0.21
N ARG A 202 0.01 -1.19 0.70
CA ARG A 202 -0.46 -2.29 -0.16
C ARG A 202 -1.55 -1.82 -1.12
N GLN A 203 -2.49 -1.00 -0.65
CA GLN A 203 -3.55 -0.44 -1.47
C GLN A 203 -2.96 0.45 -2.57
N LEU A 204 -2.00 1.32 -2.24
CA LEU A 204 -1.30 2.17 -3.21
C LEU A 204 -0.56 1.36 -4.28
N ILE A 205 0.09 0.25 -3.88
CA ILE A 205 0.76 -0.66 -4.82
C ILE A 205 -0.26 -1.33 -5.74
N TYR A 206 -1.40 -1.78 -5.21
CA TYR A 206 -2.47 -2.36 -6.04
C TYR A 206 -3.04 -1.34 -7.01
N ASP A 207 -3.33 -0.12 -6.56
CA ASP A 207 -3.86 0.95 -7.39
C ASP A 207 -2.85 1.35 -8.49
N ALA A 208 -1.56 1.37 -8.19
CA ALA A 208 -0.51 1.61 -9.19
C ALA A 208 -0.37 0.47 -10.21
N VAL A 209 -0.52 -0.79 -9.79
CA VAL A 209 -0.49 -1.95 -10.69
C VAL A 209 -1.73 -1.95 -11.59
N ILE A 210 -2.91 -1.70 -11.03
CA ILE A 210 -4.17 -1.61 -11.79
C ILE A 210 -4.12 -0.43 -12.76
N GLY A 211 -3.65 0.74 -12.30
CA GLY A 211 -3.49 1.92 -13.15
C GLY A 211 -2.54 1.67 -14.32
N ARG A 212 -1.41 0.99 -14.10
CA ARG A 212 -0.50 0.59 -15.17
C ARG A 212 -1.19 -0.36 -16.16
N GLN A 213 -1.88 -1.39 -15.66
CA GLN A 213 -2.60 -2.35 -16.52
C GLN A 213 -3.69 -1.68 -17.35
N MET A 214 -4.39 -0.70 -16.79
CA MET A 214 -5.38 0.09 -17.53
C MET A 214 -4.75 0.96 -18.62
N ILE A 215 -3.63 1.62 -18.33
CA ILE A 215 -2.92 2.42 -19.33
C ILE A 215 -2.41 1.50 -20.45
N GLU A 216 -1.85 0.34 -20.11
CA GLU A 216 -1.42 -0.67 -21.10
C GLU A 216 -2.59 -1.12 -21.98
N ALA A 217 -3.74 -1.49 -21.39
CA ALA A 217 -4.93 -1.88 -22.15
C ALA A 217 -5.46 -0.75 -23.04
N THR A 218 -5.47 0.50 -22.55
CA THR A 218 -5.96 1.67 -23.32
C THR A 218 -5.01 1.98 -24.49
N LEU A 219 -3.70 1.89 -24.27
CA LEU A 219 -2.71 2.06 -25.32
C LEU A 219 -2.82 0.95 -26.36
N GLU A 220 -2.99 -0.30 -25.94
CA GLU A 220 -3.22 -1.44 -26.84
C GLU A 220 -4.49 -1.26 -27.67
N GLU A 221 -5.61 -0.80 -27.08
CA GLU A 221 -6.84 -0.51 -27.83
C GLU A 221 -6.62 0.57 -28.88
N LYS A 222 -5.89 1.64 -28.54
CA LYS A 222 -5.54 2.70 -29.50
C LYS A 222 -4.64 2.19 -30.61
N VAL A 223 -3.61 1.39 -30.30
CA VAL A 223 -2.75 0.76 -31.31
C VAL A 223 -3.59 -0.11 -32.25
N GLN A 224 -4.50 -0.93 -31.70
CA GLN A 224 -5.40 -1.76 -32.52
C GLN A 224 -6.38 -0.93 -33.35
N SER A 225 -6.81 0.25 -32.90
CA SER A 225 -7.63 1.16 -33.71
C SER A 225 -6.82 1.73 -34.87
N CYS A 226 -5.62 2.21 -34.60
CA CYS A 226 -4.71 2.73 -35.62
C CYS A 226 -4.35 1.65 -36.65
N GLU A 227 -4.06 0.42 -36.22
CA GLU A 227 -3.81 -0.71 -37.11
C GLU A 227 -5.02 -1.01 -38.00
N ARG A 228 -6.24 -1.02 -37.45
CA ARG A 228 -7.47 -1.23 -38.23
C ARG A 228 -7.71 -0.11 -39.26
N GLU A 229 -7.46 1.13 -38.88
CA GLU A 229 -7.57 2.29 -39.78
C GLU A 229 -6.50 2.24 -40.88
N PHE A 230 -5.27 1.88 -40.52
CA PHE A 230 -4.19 1.66 -41.48
C PHE A 230 -4.55 0.56 -42.47
N ASP A 231 -4.98 -0.62 -42.00
CA ASP A 231 -5.41 -1.73 -42.85
C ASP A 231 -6.58 -1.33 -43.77
N ALA A 232 -7.54 -0.56 -43.26
CA ALA A 232 -8.68 -0.10 -44.06
C ALA A 232 -8.26 0.88 -45.16
N CYS A 233 -7.39 1.85 -44.83
CA CYS A 233 -6.81 2.77 -45.81
C CYS A 233 -5.94 2.02 -46.83
N TYR A 234 -5.15 1.07 -46.36
CA TYR A 234 -4.30 0.22 -47.17
C TYR A 234 -5.09 -0.60 -48.19
N ARG A 235 -6.16 -1.28 -47.77
CA ARG A 235 -7.07 -2.01 -48.67
C ARG A 235 -7.69 -1.10 -49.72
N LYS A 236 -8.13 0.11 -49.34
CA LYS A 236 -8.66 1.10 -50.29
C LYS A 236 -7.65 1.50 -51.35
N VAL A 237 -6.38 1.70 -50.97
CA VAL A 237 -5.30 1.99 -51.93
C VAL A 237 -5.10 0.82 -52.88
N LEU A 238 -5.07 -0.41 -52.37
CA LEU A 238 -4.95 -1.60 -53.19
C LEU A 238 -6.11 -1.80 -54.18
N ASP A 239 -7.35 -1.58 -53.74
CA ASP A 239 -8.53 -1.67 -54.60
C ASP A 239 -8.48 -0.62 -55.73
N THR A 240 -7.98 0.58 -55.43
CA THR A 240 -7.78 1.65 -56.42
C THR A 240 -6.70 1.28 -57.44
N LEU A 241 -5.61 0.64 -57.01
CA LEU A 241 -4.54 0.18 -57.90
C LEU A 241 -4.98 -1.00 -58.79
N ARG A 242 -5.78 -1.94 -58.26
CA ARG A 242 -6.33 -3.07 -59.03
C ARG A 242 -7.36 -2.63 -60.06
N SER A 243 -8.18 -1.64 -59.73
CA SER A 243 -9.20 -1.10 -60.66
C SER A 243 -8.58 -0.26 -61.79
N GLY A 244 -7.41 0.36 -61.57
CA GLY A 244 -6.70 1.14 -62.59
C GLY A 244 -5.93 0.35 -63.66
N THR A 245 -5.71 -0.96 -63.47
CA THR A 245 -4.85 -1.79 -64.35
C THR A 245 -5.60 -2.63 -65.38
N SER A 246 -6.93 -2.52 -65.44
CA SER A 246 -7.78 -3.44 -66.22
C SER A 246 -7.94 -3.14 -67.73
N VAL A 247 -7.08 -2.33 -68.36
CA VAL A 247 -7.30 -1.97 -69.77
C VAL A 247 -6.01 -2.09 -70.58
N VAL A 248 -5.97 -3.12 -71.44
CA VAL A 248 -5.01 -3.45 -72.51
C VAL A 248 -3.75 -4.25 -72.12
N SER A 249 -3.92 -5.55 -71.83
CA SER A 249 -2.81 -6.52 -71.84
C SER A 249 -3.04 -7.53 -72.98
N GLY A 250 -2.09 -7.68 -73.90
CA GLY A 250 -2.20 -8.63 -75.02
C GLY A 250 -2.12 -10.11 -74.56
N ASP A 251 -2.61 -11.05 -75.39
CA ASP A 251 -2.71 -12.49 -75.09
C ASP A 251 -1.43 -13.12 -74.47
N LYS A 252 -0.24 -12.65 -74.88
CA LYS A 252 1.05 -13.15 -74.34
C LYS A 252 1.28 -12.73 -72.89
N GLN A 253 0.92 -11.49 -72.57
CA GLN A 253 1.10 -10.91 -71.24
C GLN A 253 0.11 -11.54 -70.26
N GLN A 254 -1.11 -11.79 -70.73
CA GLN A 254 -2.13 -12.52 -69.96
C GLN A 254 -1.70 -13.97 -69.65
N SER A 255 -1.04 -14.65 -70.59
CA SER A 255 -0.50 -16.00 -70.36
C SER A 255 0.66 -16.00 -69.34
N GLN A 256 1.53 -14.98 -69.38
CA GLN A 256 2.60 -14.79 -68.40
C GLN A 256 2.02 -14.50 -67.00
N GLU A 257 1.04 -13.62 -66.89
CA GLU A 257 0.36 -13.29 -65.64
C GLU A 257 -0.30 -14.52 -65.00
N GLN A 258 -1.02 -15.33 -65.79
CA GLN A 258 -1.61 -16.59 -65.32
C GLN A 258 -0.55 -17.57 -64.82
N ARG A 259 0.61 -17.62 -65.49
CA ARG A 259 1.72 -18.50 -65.11
C ARG A 259 2.39 -18.04 -63.82
N ILE A 260 2.55 -16.74 -63.62
CA ILE A 260 3.05 -16.16 -62.35
C ILE A 260 2.05 -16.43 -61.22
N ALA A 261 0.75 -16.21 -61.46
CA ALA A 261 -0.30 -16.47 -60.48
C ALA A 261 -0.29 -17.93 -60.02
N ALA A 262 -0.22 -18.89 -60.94
CA ALA A 262 -0.15 -20.32 -60.61
C ALA A 262 1.11 -20.66 -59.77
N MET A 263 2.25 -20.02 -60.02
CA MET A 263 3.47 -20.23 -59.24
C MET A 263 3.40 -19.62 -57.83
N LEU A 264 2.74 -18.47 -57.69
CA LEU A 264 2.47 -17.86 -56.39
C LEU A 264 1.52 -18.72 -55.56
N ASP A 265 0.45 -19.23 -56.16
CA ASP A 265 -0.49 -20.12 -55.48
C ASP A 265 0.19 -21.42 -55.06
N ALA A 266 1.04 -21.99 -55.92
CA ALA A 266 1.87 -23.15 -55.57
C ALA A 266 2.89 -22.87 -54.44
N ALA A 267 3.30 -21.61 -54.27
CA ALA A 267 4.16 -21.18 -53.16
C ALA A 267 3.40 -20.90 -51.86
N GLY A 268 2.06 -21.00 -51.84
CA GLY A 268 1.24 -20.76 -50.66
C GLY A 268 0.76 -19.31 -50.51
N ALA A 269 0.73 -18.53 -51.60
CA ALA A 269 0.24 -17.15 -51.55
C ALA A 269 -1.20 -17.05 -51.02
N SER A 270 -2.04 -18.06 -51.27
CA SER A 270 -3.43 -18.14 -50.81
C SER A 270 -3.59 -18.19 -49.28
N GLU A 271 -2.57 -18.67 -48.56
CA GLU A 271 -2.57 -18.75 -47.09
C GLU A 271 -1.97 -17.50 -46.43
N CYS A 272 -1.34 -16.62 -47.21
CA CYS A 272 -0.70 -15.41 -46.71
C CYS A 272 -1.70 -14.24 -46.70
N ALA A 273 -1.93 -13.68 -45.52
CA ALA A 273 -2.77 -12.50 -45.31
C ALA A 273 -2.09 -11.19 -45.74
N ASP A 274 -0.76 -11.19 -45.87
CA ASP A 274 0.04 -10.01 -46.24
C ASP A 274 0.00 -9.77 -47.76
N GLU A 275 -0.87 -8.85 -48.18
CA GLU A 275 -1.01 -8.48 -49.58
C GLU A 275 0.20 -7.72 -50.14
N MET A 276 0.96 -6.99 -49.32
CA MET A 276 2.20 -6.33 -49.75
C MET A 276 3.23 -7.37 -50.13
N LEU A 277 3.42 -8.36 -49.26
CA LEU A 277 4.36 -9.45 -49.50
C LEU A 277 3.99 -10.21 -50.79
N ARG A 278 2.69 -10.43 -51.04
CA ARG A 278 2.23 -11.04 -52.30
C ARG A 278 2.59 -10.20 -53.52
N LEU A 279 2.40 -8.88 -53.46
CA LEU A 279 2.72 -7.97 -54.56
C LEU A 279 4.24 -7.85 -54.80
N GLU A 280 5.04 -7.76 -53.74
CA GLU A 280 6.52 -7.74 -53.86
C GLU A 280 7.04 -8.99 -54.57
N ILE A 281 6.59 -10.16 -54.12
CA ILE A 281 7.01 -11.44 -54.71
C ILE A 281 6.49 -11.53 -56.16
N TYR A 282 5.27 -11.08 -56.44
CA TYR A 282 4.74 -11.01 -57.81
C TYR A 282 5.63 -10.15 -58.73
N GLN A 283 6.07 -8.98 -58.26
CA GLN A 283 7.00 -8.12 -59.02
C GLN A 283 8.38 -8.77 -59.20
N GLU A 284 8.88 -9.52 -58.21
CA GLU A 284 10.11 -10.31 -58.37
C GLU A 284 9.98 -11.36 -59.48
N PHE A 285 8.84 -12.06 -59.54
CA PHE A 285 8.57 -12.99 -60.64
C PHE A 285 8.52 -12.26 -61.98
N GLN A 286 7.74 -11.17 -62.10
CA GLN A 286 7.66 -10.39 -63.34
C GLN A 286 9.05 -9.99 -63.85
N LYS A 287 9.91 -9.42 -62.98
CA LYS A 287 11.29 -9.04 -63.33
C LYS A 287 12.11 -10.20 -63.90
N VAL A 288 11.93 -11.42 -63.38
CA VAL A 288 12.67 -12.61 -63.86
C VAL A 288 12.17 -13.06 -65.23
N PHE A 289 10.87 -12.95 -65.51
CA PHE A 289 10.32 -13.21 -66.85
C PHE A 289 10.77 -12.15 -67.85
N ASP A 290 10.66 -10.87 -67.50
CA ASP A 290 11.04 -9.77 -68.38
C ASP A 290 12.53 -9.86 -68.73
N GLN A 291 13.36 -10.23 -67.75
CA GLN A 291 14.78 -10.45 -67.97
C GLN A 291 15.02 -11.59 -68.98
N LEU A 292 14.34 -12.74 -68.85
CA LEU A 292 14.46 -13.83 -69.82
C LEU A 292 14.09 -13.38 -71.23
N GLU A 293 12.99 -12.62 -71.38
CA GLU A 293 12.57 -12.13 -72.70
C GLU A 293 13.61 -11.19 -73.32
N GLN A 294 14.18 -10.30 -72.50
CA GLN A 294 15.27 -9.41 -72.91
C GLN A 294 16.51 -10.21 -73.34
N ASP A 295 16.96 -11.18 -72.54
CA ASP A 295 18.13 -12.00 -72.87
C ASP A 295 17.92 -12.82 -74.14
N LEU A 296 16.73 -13.41 -74.34
CA LEU A 296 16.42 -14.17 -75.55
C LEU A 296 16.35 -13.29 -76.79
N ALA A 297 15.88 -12.04 -76.64
CA ALA A 297 15.89 -11.05 -77.70
C ALA A 297 17.32 -10.58 -78.02
N GLU A 298 18.17 -10.40 -77.01
CA GLU A 298 19.60 -10.10 -77.16
C GLU A 298 20.35 -11.22 -77.87
N ASP A 299 20.21 -12.46 -77.42
CA ASP A 299 20.79 -13.65 -78.06
C ASP A 299 20.35 -13.75 -79.53
N GLY A 300 19.09 -13.41 -79.82
CA GLY A 300 18.55 -13.37 -81.17
C GLY A 300 19.21 -12.30 -82.04
N ARG A 301 19.39 -11.09 -81.50
CA ARG A 301 20.10 -9.98 -82.19
C ARG A 301 21.57 -10.32 -82.45
N GLU A 302 22.26 -10.89 -81.45
CA GLU A 302 23.64 -11.35 -81.59
C GLU A 302 23.77 -12.42 -82.68
N PHE A 303 22.85 -13.39 -82.71
CA PHE A 303 22.81 -14.41 -83.75
C PHE A 303 22.64 -13.79 -85.14
N VAL A 304 21.64 -12.92 -85.34
CA VAL A 304 21.40 -12.28 -86.64
C VAL A 304 22.64 -11.46 -87.06
N SER A 305 23.26 -10.73 -86.12
CA SER A 305 24.49 -9.98 -86.40
C SER A 305 25.64 -10.89 -86.84
N ALA A 306 25.89 -12.00 -86.14
CA ALA A 306 26.97 -12.94 -86.47
C ALA A 306 26.67 -13.73 -87.76
N ALA A 307 25.44 -14.17 -87.96
CA ALA A 307 25.01 -14.92 -89.13
C ALA A 307 24.95 -14.07 -90.41
N SER A 308 24.68 -12.77 -90.30
CA SER A 308 24.65 -11.84 -91.44
C SER A 308 26.03 -11.41 -91.96
N ALA A 309 27.11 -11.80 -91.25
CA ALA A 309 28.48 -11.48 -91.66
C ALA A 309 28.80 -12.05 -93.06
N SER A 310 29.70 -11.36 -93.77
CA SER A 310 30.10 -11.70 -95.16
C SER A 310 30.69 -13.11 -95.30
N ASP A 311 31.24 -13.65 -94.22
CA ASP A 311 31.81 -15.00 -94.13
C ASP A 311 30.82 -16.08 -93.66
N ALA A 312 29.55 -15.73 -93.46
CA ALA A 312 28.43 -16.62 -93.18
C ALA A 312 27.31 -16.41 -94.22
N ALA A 313 26.08 -16.04 -93.85
CA ALA A 313 24.95 -15.91 -94.79
C ALA A 313 25.05 -14.64 -95.67
N GLY A 314 25.89 -13.67 -95.32
CA GLY A 314 26.22 -12.50 -96.15
C GLY A 314 25.18 -11.38 -96.17
N ASN A 315 23.94 -11.63 -95.74
CA ASN A 315 22.91 -10.61 -95.56
C ASN A 315 21.96 -10.96 -94.40
N ILE A 316 21.15 -9.98 -93.97
CA ILE A 316 20.25 -10.11 -92.82
C ILE A 316 19.04 -11.02 -93.14
N GLU A 317 18.56 -10.99 -94.38
CA GLU A 317 17.40 -11.78 -94.83
C GLU A 317 17.71 -13.28 -94.86
N ALA A 318 18.88 -13.66 -95.36
CA ALA A 318 19.39 -15.03 -95.37
C ALA A 318 19.70 -15.51 -93.94
N ALA A 319 20.28 -14.64 -93.09
CA ALA A 319 20.52 -14.96 -91.67
C ALA A 319 19.22 -15.20 -90.87
N SER A 320 18.13 -14.52 -91.26
CA SER A 320 16.81 -14.68 -90.64
C SER A 320 15.99 -15.83 -91.26
N SER A 321 16.41 -16.33 -92.42
CA SER A 321 15.82 -17.49 -93.07
C SER A 321 16.19 -18.79 -92.35
N ARG A 322 15.28 -19.76 -92.36
CA ARG A 322 15.49 -21.07 -91.74
C ARG A 322 16.67 -21.84 -92.35
N SER A 323 16.96 -21.59 -93.63
CA SER A 323 17.99 -22.28 -94.41
C SER A 323 19.21 -21.40 -94.74
N GLY A 324 19.41 -20.26 -94.07
CA GLY A 324 20.59 -19.42 -94.34
C GLY A 324 20.63 -18.82 -95.76
N GLY A 325 19.47 -18.74 -96.44
CA GLY A 325 19.35 -18.28 -97.83
C GLY A 325 19.51 -19.37 -98.90
N TRP A 326 19.73 -20.64 -98.51
CA TRP A 326 19.84 -21.76 -99.43
C TRP A 326 18.49 -22.36 -99.81
N ASN A 327 18.43 -23.03 -100.96
CA ASN A 327 17.25 -23.78 -101.38
C ASN A 327 17.01 -24.97 -100.43
N GLU A 328 15.75 -25.31 -100.19
CA GLU A 328 15.35 -26.36 -99.24
C GLU A 328 15.94 -27.74 -99.61
N ALA A 329 16.00 -28.08 -100.90
CA ALA A 329 16.60 -29.33 -101.37
C ALA A 329 18.12 -29.40 -101.14
N GLU A 330 18.83 -28.29 -101.34
CA GLU A 330 20.28 -28.20 -101.12
C GLU A 330 20.61 -28.20 -99.62
N GLU A 331 19.77 -27.56 -98.81
CA GLU A 331 19.80 -27.55 -97.36
C GLU A 331 19.58 -28.96 -96.77
N GLU A 332 18.61 -29.72 -97.28
CA GLU A 332 18.37 -31.10 -96.82
C GLU A 332 19.55 -32.04 -97.11
N LEU A 333 20.14 -31.93 -98.30
CA LEU A 333 21.35 -32.66 -98.68
C LEU A 333 22.52 -32.28 -97.79
N PHE A 334 22.74 -30.98 -97.59
CA PHE A 334 23.75 -30.44 -96.68
C PHE A 334 23.59 -30.97 -95.25
N LEU A 335 22.39 -30.86 -94.67
CA LEU A 335 22.09 -31.32 -93.31
C LEU A 335 22.25 -32.84 -93.16
N THR A 336 21.98 -33.62 -94.21
CA THR A 336 22.16 -35.07 -94.19
C THR A 336 23.64 -35.44 -94.14
N VAL A 337 24.48 -34.78 -94.93
CA VAL A 337 25.94 -34.95 -94.88
C VAL A 337 26.49 -34.46 -93.54
N LEU A 338 26.09 -33.27 -93.08
CA LEU A 338 26.53 -32.70 -91.80
C LEU A 338 26.19 -33.62 -90.61
N ARG A 339 24.95 -34.13 -90.53
CA ARG A 339 24.55 -35.08 -89.48
C ARG A 339 25.32 -36.39 -89.55
N SER A 340 25.63 -36.88 -90.76
CA SER A 340 26.41 -38.10 -90.93
C SER A 340 27.86 -37.93 -90.50
N TYR A 341 28.44 -36.75 -90.72
CA TYR A 341 29.78 -36.38 -90.29
C TYR A 341 29.87 -36.25 -88.77
N GLU A 342 28.88 -35.62 -88.14
CA GLU A 342 28.83 -35.41 -86.69
C GLU A 342 28.59 -36.70 -85.88
N LYS A 343 27.87 -37.67 -86.45
CA LYS A 343 27.66 -38.98 -85.82
C LYS A 343 28.91 -39.86 -85.79
N LYS A 344 29.90 -39.62 -86.67
CA LYS A 344 31.17 -40.36 -86.72
C LYS A 344 32.09 -39.85 -85.60
N GLN A 345 31.80 -40.23 -84.35
CA GLN A 345 32.62 -39.87 -83.18
C GLN A 345 33.92 -40.69 -83.12
N GLY A 346 35.04 -40.11 -83.57
CA GLY A 346 36.39 -40.61 -83.27
C GLY A 346 37.48 -40.06 -84.20
N ALA A 347 38.55 -39.49 -83.61
CA ALA A 347 39.88 -39.13 -84.15
C ALA A 347 40.03 -38.42 -85.53
N GLY A 348 38.97 -38.20 -86.30
CA GLY A 348 39.02 -37.69 -87.67
C GLY A 348 38.10 -36.49 -87.92
N LYS A 349 38.03 -35.52 -86.99
CA LYS A 349 37.37 -34.23 -87.21
C LYS A 349 38.17 -33.34 -88.16
N ASN A 350 38.60 -33.87 -89.30
CA ASN A 350 39.25 -33.08 -90.31
C ASN A 350 38.18 -32.32 -91.08
N SER A 351 38.10 -31.00 -90.88
CA SER A 351 37.15 -30.12 -91.56
C SER A 351 37.24 -30.23 -93.08
N LEU A 352 38.41 -30.60 -93.61
CA LEU A 352 38.62 -30.87 -95.04
C LEU A 352 37.74 -32.03 -95.54
N LEU A 353 37.59 -33.11 -94.78
CA LEU A 353 36.76 -34.26 -95.19
C LEU A 353 35.27 -33.92 -95.26
N LEU A 354 34.79 -33.00 -94.41
CA LEU A 354 33.44 -32.48 -94.48
C LEU A 354 33.25 -31.69 -95.77
N TYR A 355 34.19 -30.80 -96.09
CA TYR A 355 34.13 -29.99 -97.30
C TYR A 355 34.22 -30.84 -98.58
N ASP A 356 35.06 -31.88 -98.60
CA ASP A 356 35.18 -32.80 -99.73
C ASP A 356 33.90 -33.60 -99.97
N GLN A 357 33.25 -34.09 -98.90
CA GLN A 357 31.96 -34.81 -99.00
C GLN A 357 30.83 -33.88 -99.47
N LEU A 358 30.82 -32.64 -98.99
CA LEU A 358 29.82 -31.64 -99.42
C LEU A 358 30.01 -31.24 -100.88
N ALA A 359 31.25 -31.08 -101.35
CA ALA A 359 31.54 -30.75 -102.74
C ALA A 359 31.12 -31.87 -103.73
N LEU A 360 31.11 -33.13 -103.30
CA LEU A 360 30.64 -34.26 -104.11
C LEU A 360 29.10 -34.32 -104.21
N VAL A 361 28.39 -33.95 -103.14
CA VAL A 361 26.91 -34.00 -103.08
C VAL A 361 26.28 -32.73 -103.66
N LEU A 362 27.01 -31.61 -103.63
CA LEU A 362 26.56 -30.30 -104.12
C LEU A 362 27.53 -29.75 -105.18
N PRO A 363 27.60 -30.36 -106.37
CA PRO A 363 28.55 -29.96 -107.41
C PRO A 363 28.24 -28.59 -108.04
N THR A 364 27.03 -28.08 -107.86
CA THR A 364 26.57 -26.77 -108.38
C THR A 364 26.99 -25.60 -107.50
N VAL A 365 27.39 -25.84 -106.25
CA VAL A 365 27.69 -24.79 -105.26
C VAL A 365 29.20 -24.65 -105.07
N PRO A 366 29.78 -23.43 -105.16
CA PRO A 366 31.20 -23.23 -104.96
C PRO A 366 31.62 -23.52 -103.51
N LEU A 367 32.84 -24.06 -103.35
CA LEU A 367 33.41 -24.43 -102.04
C LEU A 367 33.41 -23.27 -101.02
N LEU A 368 33.57 -22.03 -101.50
CA LEU A 368 33.53 -20.85 -100.65
C LEU A 368 32.15 -20.65 -100.01
N GLU A 369 31.07 -20.87 -100.75
CA GLU A 369 29.70 -20.78 -100.23
C GLU A 369 29.38 -21.93 -99.28
N ILE A 370 29.89 -23.14 -99.56
CA ILE A 370 29.80 -24.28 -98.63
C ILE A 370 30.46 -23.92 -97.27
N LYS A 371 31.66 -23.31 -97.28
CA LYS A 371 32.35 -22.87 -96.05
C LYS A 371 31.56 -21.81 -95.28
N LYS A 372 30.96 -20.86 -96.00
CA LYS A 372 30.09 -19.82 -95.43
C LYS A 372 28.85 -20.43 -94.77
N HIS A 373 28.22 -21.39 -95.44
CA HIS A 373 27.04 -22.07 -94.92
C HIS A 373 27.34 -22.95 -93.70
N VAL A 374 28.51 -23.62 -93.68
CA VAL A 374 28.99 -24.33 -92.48
C VAL A 374 29.16 -23.37 -91.30
N LYS A 375 29.71 -22.16 -91.51
CA LYS A 375 29.80 -21.14 -90.45
C LYS A 375 28.42 -20.65 -89.99
N PHE A 376 27.47 -20.43 -90.89
CA PHE A 376 26.08 -20.10 -90.54
C PHE A 376 25.48 -21.18 -89.59
N HIS A 377 25.63 -22.47 -89.93
CA HIS A 377 25.14 -23.56 -89.07
C HIS A 377 25.87 -23.68 -87.74
N GLN A 378 27.16 -23.30 -87.67
CA GLN A 378 27.88 -23.20 -86.40
C GLN A 378 27.27 -22.10 -85.51
N HIS A 379 27.00 -20.91 -86.08
CA HIS A 379 26.32 -19.83 -85.36
C HIS A 379 24.89 -20.23 -84.94
N LEU A 380 24.15 -20.93 -85.81
CA LEU A 380 22.80 -21.41 -85.51
C LEU A 380 22.79 -22.45 -84.39
N ARG A 381 23.73 -23.42 -84.41
CA ARG A 381 23.89 -24.37 -83.30
C ARG A 381 24.22 -23.66 -82.00
N PHE A 382 25.20 -22.75 -82.02
CA PHE A 382 25.62 -22.00 -80.85
C PHE A 382 24.46 -21.20 -80.26
N PHE A 383 23.69 -20.50 -81.10
CA PHE A 383 22.49 -19.78 -80.68
C PHE A 383 21.43 -20.71 -80.05
N GLN A 384 21.17 -21.86 -80.66
CA GLN A 384 20.23 -22.84 -80.10
C GLN A 384 20.69 -23.40 -78.75
N GLU A 385 22.00 -23.64 -78.58
CA GLU A 385 22.59 -24.06 -77.32
C GLU A 385 22.49 -22.95 -76.26
N LYS A 386 22.87 -21.71 -76.60
CA LYS A 386 22.77 -20.52 -75.74
C LYS A 386 21.34 -20.30 -75.27
N ARG A 387 20.36 -20.40 -76.18
CA ARG A 387 18.93 -20.33 -75.87
C ARG A 387 18.47 -21.43 -74.91
N LYS A 388 18.91 -22.69 -75.12
CA LYS A 388 18.60 -23.80 -74.21
C LYS A 388 19.25 -23.62 -72.84
N ASP A 389 20.47 -23.11 -72.79
CA ASP A 389 21.16 -22.78 -71.53
C ASP A 389 20.46 -21.65 -70.79
N ARG A 390 20.02 -20.60 -71.48
CA ARG A 390 19.26 -19.49 -70.87
C ARG A 390 17.93 -19.96 -70.32
N GLN A 391 17.19 -20.79 -71.05
CA GLN A 391 15.94 -21.40 -70.57
C GLN A 391 16.18 -22.29 -69.33
N ARG A 392 17.27 -23.07 -69.30
CA ARG A 392 17.66 -23.87 -68.12
C ARG A 392 18.02 -22.98 -66.93
N ALA A 393 18.77 -21.90 -67.14
CA ALA A 393 19.13 -20.94 -66.09
C ALA A 393 17.89 -20.24 -65.53
N PHE A 394 16.96 -19.82 -66.39
CA PHE A 394 15.68 -19.25 -66.00
C PHE A 394 14.86 -20.21 -65.15
N LYS A 395 14.73 -21.49 -65.57
CA LYS A 395 14.00 -22.49 -64.79
C LYS A 395 14.57 -22.62 -63.36
N ARG A 396 15.89 -22.69 -63.23
CA ARG A 396 16.55 -22.72 -61.90
C ARG A 396 16.24 -21.47 -61.08
N LYS A 397 16.28 -20.28 -61.70
CA LYS A 397 16.00 -19.00 -61.04
C LYS A 397 14.55 -18.91 -60.56
N VAL A 398 13.61 -19.41 -61.35
CA VAL A 398 12.19 -19.52 -60.99
C VAL A 398 12.00 -20.52 -59.84
N ASP A 399 12.62 -21.70 -59.89
CA ASP A 399 12.52 -22.70 -58.82
C ASP A 399 13.11 -22.16 -57.49
N GLU A 400 14.22 -21.42 -57.56
CA GLU A 400 14.83 -20.74 -56.41
C GLU A 400 13.91 -19.64 -55.87
N LEU A 401 13.33 -18.81 -56.75
CA LEU A 401 12.42 -17.75 -56.36
C LEU A 401 11.13 -18.31 -55.74
N GLN A 402 10.58 -19.39 -56.28
CA GLN A 402 9.43 -20.09 -55.73
C GLN A 402 9.73 -20.66 -54.34
N SER A 403 10.93 -21.23 -54.14
CA SER A 403 11.36 -21.73 -52.84
C SER A 403 11.51 -20.59 -51.80
N LYS A 404 12.09 -19.46 -52.22
CA LYS A 404 12.19 -18.25 -51.38
C LYS A 404 10.82 -17.66 -51.05
N ALA A 405 9.94 -17.54 -52.04
CA ALA A 405 8.56 -17.10 -51.86
C ALA A 405 7.81 -17.98 -50.86
N SER A 406 7.90 -19.32 -51.01
CA SER A 406 7.28 -20.27 -50.10
C SER A 406 7.79 -20.13 -48.66
N CYS A 407 9.08 -19.83 -48.48
CA CYS A 407 9.66 -19.57 -47.17
C CYS A 407 9.12 -18.26 -46.57
N ARG A 408 9.09 -17.17 -47.36
CA ARG A 408 8.57 -15.86 -46.92
C ARG A 408 7.09 -15.92 -46.56
N PHE A 409 6.26 -16.57 -47.38
CA PHE A 409 4.83 -16.74 -47.10
C PHE A 409 4.59 -17.55 -45.82
N ARG A 410 5.35 -18.64 -45.61
CA ARG A 410 5.25 -19.42 -44.38
C ARG A 410 5.62 -18.61 -43.14
N LEU A 411 6.71 -17.85 -43.21
CA LEU A 411 7.15 -16.98 -42.10
C LEU A 411 6.07 -15.94 -41.77
N SER A 412 5.50 -15.29 -42.78
CA SER A 412 4.41 -14.32 -42.61
C SER A 412 3.17 -14.98 -41.98
N ALA A 413 2.78 -16.18 -42.45
CA ALA A 413 1.65 -16.91 -41.89
C ALA A 413 1.89 -17.35 -40.43
N GLU A 414 3.12 -17.72 -40.06
CA GLU A 414 3.50 -18.04 -38.68
C GLU A 414 3.46 -16.80 -37.77
N GLN A 415 3.96 -15.65 -38.25
CA GLN A 415 3.90 -14.38 -37.54
C GLN A 415 2.46 -13.95 -37.27
N GLU A 416 1.58 -14.09 -38.27
CA GLU A 416 0.18 -13.74 -38.13
C GLU A 416 -0.54 -14.67 -37.14
N LYS A 417 -0.26 -15.98 -37.17
CA LYS A 417 -0.79 -16.93 -36.18
C LYS A 417 -0.36 -16.58 -34.75
N GLU A 418 0.91 -16.21 -34.58
CA GLU A 418 1.45 -15.78 -33.28
C GLU A 418 0.82 -14.46 -32.81
N ARG A 419 0.60 -13.50 -33.72
CA ARG A 419 -0.10 -12.24 -33.44
C ARG A 419 -1.54 -12.50 -32.96
N VAL A 420 -2.29 -13.33 -33.68
CA VAL A 420 -3.66 -13.72 -33.31
C VAL A 420 -3.69 -14.40 -31.94
N ARG A 421 -2.73 -15.29 -31.67
CA ARG A 421 -2.61 -15.96 -30.37
C ARG A 421 -2.38 -14.96 -29.23
N ARG A 422 -1.48 -13.99 -29.40
CA ARG A 422 -1.25 -12.94 -28.39
C ARG A 422 -2.50 -12.11 -28.12
N LEU A 423 -3.24 -11.75 -29.16
CA LEU A 423 -4.51 -11.04 -28.99
C LEU A 423 -5.54 -11.86 -28.21
N GLN A 424 -5.60 -13.17 -28.45
CA GLN A 424 -6.46 -14.07 -27.67
C GLN A 424 -6.03 -14.11 -26.20
N GLU A 425 -4.73 -14.27 -25.92
CA GLU A 425 -4.19 -14.27 -24.56
C GLU A 425 -4.49 -12.94 -23.83
N LEU A 426 -4.36 -11.79 -24.51
CA LEU A 426 -4.74 -10.49 -23.95
C LEU A 426 -6.24 -10.39 -23.67
N SER A 427 -7.08 -10.83 -24.60
CA SER A 427 -8.54 -10.86 -24.40
C SER A 427 -8.94 -11.74 -23.22
N GLU A 428 -8.30 -12.90 -23.04
CA GLU A 428 -8.54 -13.78 -21.89
C GLU A 428 -8.12 -13.12 -20.58
N MET A 429 -6.96 -12.45 -20.57
CA MET A 429 -6.47 -11.72 -19.40
C MET A 429 -7.41 -10.55 -19.04
N GLN A 430 -7.93 -9.84 -20.02
CA GLN A 430 -8.92 -8.77 -19.81
C GLN A 430 -10.20 -9.33 -19.17
N GLN A 431 -10.74 -10.43 -19.70
CA GLN A 431 -11.92 -11.08 -19.13
C GLN A 431 -11.69 -11.53 -17.68
N GLN A 432 -10.51 -12.10 -17.38
CA GLN A 432 -10.17 -12.47 -16.00
C GLN A 432 -10.08 -11.24 -15.08
N CYS A 433 -9.52 -10.13 -15.56
CA CYS A 433 -9.49 -8.87 -14.82
C CYS A 433 -10.90 -8.35 -14.54
N GLU A 434 -11.80 -8.36 -15.53
CA GLU A 434 -13.20 -7.96 -15.39
C GLU A 434 -13.95 -8.86 -14.39
N GLN A 435 -13.79 -10.18 -14.49
CA GLN A 435 -14.38 -11.13 -13.54
C GLN A 435 -13.91 -10.87 -12.11
N ARG A 436 -12.60 -10.60 -11.90
CA ARG A 436 -12.08 -10.26 -10.57
C ARG A 436 -12.61 -8.92 -10.08
N HIS A 437 -12.77 -7.91 -10.94
CA HIS A 437 -13.40 -6.65 -10.56
C HIS A 437 -14.85 -6.84 -10.11
N GLN A 438 -15.62 -7.66 -10.82
CA GLN A 438 -16.99 -8.00 -10.43
C GLN A 438 -17.03 -8.69 -9.06
N GLN A 439 -16.15 -9.67 -8.82
CA GLN A 439 -16.05 -10.34 -7.52
C GLN A 439 -15.69 -9.37 -6.39
N VAL A 440 -14.74 -8.46 -6.64
CA VAL A 440 -14.35 -7.41 -5.67
C VAL A 440 -15.52 -6.46 -5.41
N SER A 441 -16.29 -6.07 -6.43
CA SER A 441 -17.48 -5.21 -6.26
C SER A 441 -18.53 -5.90 -5.39
N GLN A 442 -18.87 -7.16 -5.69
CA GLN A 442 -19.80 -7.95 -4.89
C GLN A 442 -19.32 -8.10 -3.44
N TRP A 443 -18.02 -8.30 -3.24
CA TRP A 443 -17.42 -8.34 -1.91
C TRP A 443 -17.53 -7.00 -1.18
N ARG A 444 -17.33 -5.86 -1.86
CA ARG A 444 -17.50 -4.52 -1.28
C ARG A 444 -18.94 -4.28 -0.85
N GLU A 445 -19.91 -4.58 -1.72
CA GLU A 445 -21.35 -4.44 -1.42
C GLU A 445 -21.76 -5.30 -0.23
N THR A 446 -21.32 -6.57 -0.18
CA THR A 446 -21.63 -7.46 0.94
C THR A 446 -20.97 -6.99 2.25
N LYS A 447 -19.76 -6.44 2.19
CA LYS A 447 -19.08 -5.84 3.35
C LYS A 447 -19.80 -4.60 3.84
N GLU A 448 -20.16 -3.68 2.95
CA GLU A 448 -20.91 -2.47 3.30
C GLU A 448 -22.29 -2.78 3.88
N ALA A 449 -22.98 -3.80 3.34
CA ALA A 449 -24.26 -4.25 3.87
C ALA A 449 -24.10 -4.79 5.31
N LYS A 450 -23.07 -5.59 5.57
CA LYS A 450 -22.75 -6.07 6.94
C LYS A 450 -22.45 -4.92 7.88
N GLU A 451 -21.62 -3.96 7.46
CA GLU A 451 -21.28 -2.80 8.27
C GLU A 451 -22.50 -1.92 8.56
N ARG A 452 -23.43 -1.78 7.60
CA ARG A 452 -24.72 -1.11 7.80
C ARG A 452 -25.57 -1.81 8.87
N ILE A 453 -25.68 -3.13 8.79
CA ILE A 453 -26.42 -3.93 9.79
C ILE A 453 -25.77 -3.79 11.18
N GLU A 454 -24.45 -3.93 11.28
CA GLU A 454 -23.73 -3.78 12.56
C GLU A 454 -23.88 -2.37 13.16
N ARG A 455 -23.96 -1.33 12.31
CA ARG A 455 -24.21 0.05 12.76
C ARG A 455 -25.63 0.19 13.32
N GLN A 456 -26.63 -0.35 12.62
CA GLN A 456 -28.01 -0.37 13.10
C GLN A 456 -28.16 -1.17 14.41
N GLN A 457 -27.48 -2.31 14.53
CA GLN A 457 -27.49 -3.10 15.76
C GLN A 457 -26.91 -2.32 16.94
N ARG A 458 -25.77 -1.63 16.75
CA ARG A 458 -25.17 -0.77 17.78
C ARG A 458 -26.10 0.38 18.18
N GLU A 459 -26.80 0.99 17.23
CA GLU A 459 -27.77 2.06 17.52
C GLU A 459 -28.95 1.52 18.34
N ILE A 460 -29.50 0.36 17.98
CA ILE A 460 -30.56 -0.29 18.74
C ILE A 460 -30.09 -0.65 20.15
N GLU A 461 -28.89 -1.20 20.31
CA GLU A 461 -28.32 -1.52 21.63
C GLU A 461 -28.14 -0.27 22.49
N GLN A 462 -27.67 0.84 21.91
CA GLN A 462 -27.55 2.12 22.62
C GLN A 462 -28.92 2.66 23.04
N LEU A 463 -29.94 2.56 22.18
CA LEU A 463 -31.31 2.96 22.51
C LEU A 463 -31.90 2.09 23.63
N LEU A 464 -31.66 0.78 23.59
CA LEU A 464 -32.10 -0.13 24.65
C LEU A 464 -31.39 0.14 25.98
N GLU A 465 -30.07 0.39 25.97
CA GLU A 465 -29.32 0.68 27.19
C GLU A 465 -29.74 2.02 27.80
N THR A 466 -29.92 3.06 26.96
CA THR A 466 -30.43 4.35 27.44
C THR A 466 -31.85 4.24 27.97
N GLN A 467 -32.72 3.43 27.36
CA GLN A 467 -34.04 3.13 27.90
C GLN A 467 -33.93 2.42 29.26
N ARG A 468 -33.07 1.42 29.37
CA ARG A 468 -32.85 0.66 30.61
C ARG A 468 -32.33 1.54 31.74
N GLN A 469 -31.43 2.47 31.44
CA GLN A 469 -30.93 3.47 32.38
C GLN A 469 -32.06 4.38 32.85
N ARG A 470 -32.89 4.91 31.94
CA ARG A 470 -34.06 5.73 32.29
C ARG A 470 -35.06 4.97 33.16
N GLU A 471 -35.35 3.72 32.82
CA GLU A 471 -36.23 2.86 33.63
C GLU A 471 -35.65 2.62 35.03
N GLY A 472 -34.34 2.39 35.12
CA GLY A 472 -33.60 2.25 36.37
C GLY A 472 -33.63 3.52 37.23
N GLU A 473 -33.45 4.70 36.61
CA GLU A 473 -33.54 6.01 37.25
C GLU A 473 -34.94 6.26 37.80
N VAL A 474 -35.99 6.00 37.00
CA VAL A 474 -37.39 6.14 37.45
C VAL A 474 -37.69 5.20 38.61
N GLN A 475 -37.23 3.95 38.57
CA GLN A 475 -37.38 3.01 39.68
C GLN A 475 -36.61 3.45 40.93
N TRP A 476 -35.41 4.00 40.76
CA TRP A 476 -34.63 4.55 41.86
C TRP A 476 -35.32 5.76 42.49
N GLN A 477 -35.81 6.70 41.69
CA GLN A 477 -36.58 7.86 42.14
C GLN A 477 -37.83 7.42 42.92
N ARG A 478 -38.61 6.47 42.39
CA ARG A 478 -39.79 5.93 43.10
C ARG A 478 -39.42 5.33 44.46
N ARG A 479 -38.35 4.55 44.55
CA ARG A 479 -37.87 3.98 45.82
C ARG A 479 -37.42 5.06 46.79
N HIS A 480 -36.69 6.05 46.29
CA HIS A 480 -36.23 7.18 47.08
C HIS A 480 -37.41 8.01 47.62
N ASP A 481 -38.41 8.28 46.80
CA ASP A 481 -39.62 9.03 47.20
C ASP A 481 -40.45 8.25 48.24
N GLN A 482 -40.57 6.93 48.08
CA GLN A 482 -41.21 6.06 49.07
C GLN A 482 -40.47 6.09 50.41
N GLN A 483 -39.13 6.03 50.40
CA GLN A 483 -38.32 6.14 51.62
C GLN A 483 -38.48 7.51 52.26
N LYS A 484 -38.45 8.59 51.47
CA LYS A 484 -38.66 9.95 51.95
C LYS A 484 -40.03 10.10 52.61
N TYR A 485 -41.09 9.60 51.97
CA TYR A 485 -42.44 9.61 52.53
C TYR A 485 -42.52 8.84 53.85
N ALA A 486 -41.91 7.64 53.93
CA ALA A 486 -41.87 6.86 55.17
C ALA A 486 -41.13 7.58 56.30
N VAL A 487 -40.01 8.25 56.00
CA VAL A 487 -39.26 9.06 56.97
C VAL A 487 -40.09 10.26 57.44
N ASP A 488 -40.78 10.93 56.53
CA ASP A 488 -41.62 12.09 56.87
C ASP A 488 -42.84 11.68 57.71
N GLU A 489 -43.50 10.56 57.41
CA GLU A 489 -44.55 9.99 58.25
C GLU A 489 -44.04 9.61 59.65
N TYR A 490 -42.87 8.99 59.75
CA TYR A 490 -42.25 8.68 61.04
C TYR A 490 -41.94 9.95 61.84
N LYS A 491 -41.42 11.00 61.19
CA LYS A 491 -41.15 12.30 61.85
C LYS A 491 -42.43 12.95 62.35
N LYS A 492 -43.49 12.98 61.55
CA LYS A 492 -44.81 13.48 61.98
C LYS A 492 -45.33 12.70 63.18
N GLY A 493 -45.27 11.37 63.13
CA GLY A 493 -45.63 10.50 64.24
C GLY A 493 -44.83 10.80 65.51
N LYS A 494 -43.52 11.05 65.39
CA LYS A 494 -42.67 11.45 66.51
C LYS A 494 -43.00 12.82 67.09
N ILE A 495 -43.36 13.79 66.24
CA ILE A 495 -43.81 15.11 66.70
C ILE A 495 -45.13 14.98 67.47
N LEU A 496 -46.09 14.23 66.95
CA LEU A 496 -47.36 13.97 67.64
C LEU A 496 -47.14 13.25 68.98
N GLN A 497 -46.21 12.28 69.03
CA GLN A 497 -45.85 11.60 70.26
C GLN A 497 -45.26 12.58 71.29
N LYS A 498 -44.34 13.47 70.87
CA LYS A 498 -43.77 14.50 71.77
C LYS A 498 -44.85 15.43 72.30
N ILE A 499 -45.75 15.92 71.45
CA ILE A 499 -46.86 16.79 71.88
C ILE A 499 -47.76 16.05 72.89
N ALA A 500 -48.02 14.76 72.68
CA ALA A 500 -48.80 13.96 73.63
C ALA A 500 -48.07 13.75 74.96
N GLU A 501 -46.76 13.53 74.94
CA GLU A 501 -45.91 13.43 76.14
C GLU A 501 -45.84 14.78 76.88
N GLU A 502 -45.65 15.89 76.17
CA GLU A 502 -45.66 17.25 76.73
C GLU A 502 -47.02 17.56 77.39
N ASN A 503 -48.13 17.26 76.74
CA ASN A 503 -49.46 17.44 77.32
C ASN A 503 -49.66 16.60 78.59
N ARG A 504 -49.18 15.36 78.61
CA ARG A 504 -49.21 14.52 79.83
C ARG A 504 -48.37 15.13 80.96
N THR A 505 -47.17 15.59 80.66
CA THR A 505 -46.32 16.26 81.67
C THR A 505 -46.95 17.54 82.20
N MET A 506 -47.59 18.33 81.33
CA MET A 506 -48.33 19.53 81.72
C MET A 506 -49.53 19.20 82.62
N GLU A 507 -50.28 18.14 82.33
CA GLU A 507 -51.38 17.69 83.20
C GLU A 507 -50.88 17.22 84.58
N GLU A 508 -49.77 16.49 84.62
CA GLU A 508 -49.13 16.07 85.88
C GLU A 508 -48.61 17.26 86.69
N GLU A 509 -48.03 18.26 86.03
CA GLU A 509 -47.60 19.51 86.66
C GLU A 509 -48.76 20.30 87.25
N GLN A 510 -49.85 20.43 86.50
CA GLN A 510 -51.06 21.06 87.01
C GLN A 510 -51.62 20.30 88.22
N ARG A 511 -51.56 18.96 88.23
CA ARG A 511 -51.97 18.17 89.40
C ARG A 511 -51.07 18.44 90.60
N ARG A 512 -49.74 18.44 90.41
CA ARG A 512 -48.77 18.77 91.47
C ARG A 512 -48.94 20.20 91.99
N GLU A 513 -49.28 21.15 91.14
CA GLU A 513 -49.53 22.53 91.54
C GLU A 513 -50.80 22.66 92.38
N ARG A 514 -51.89 21.97 92.01
CA ARG A 514 -53.10 21.88 92.84
C ARG A 514 -52.81 21.25 94.21
N GLU A 515 -52.01 20.17 94.25
CA GLU A 515 -51.58 19.54 95.50
C GLU A 515 -50.76 20.51 96.37
N ARG A 516 -49.81 21.26 95.78
CA ARG A 516 -49.04 22.29 96.49
C ARG A 516 -49.92 23.43 97.02
N ALA A 517 -50.91 23.87 96.25
CA ALA A 517 -51.85 24.90 96.69
C ALA A 517 -52.66 24.43 97.92
N LEU A 518 -53.15 23.19 97.90
CA LEU A 518 -53.84 22.59 99.06
C LEU A 518 -52.91 22.48 100.28
N GLN A 519 -51.66 22.01 100.09
CA GLN A 519 -50.67 21.94 101.17
C GLN A 519 -50.28 23.31 101.72
N SER A 520 -50.27 24.35 100.88
CA SER A 520 -49.98 25.73 101.30
C SER A 520 -51.00 26.25 102.30
N VAL A 521 -52.29 25.97 102.09
CA VAL A 521 -53.36 26.33 103.02
C VAL A 521 -53.17 25.64 104.38
N VAL A 522 -52.93 24.31 104.36
CA VAL A 522 -52.69 23.54 105.60
C VAL A 522 -51.42 24.00 106.33
N ASN A 523 -50.36 24.34 105.58
CA ASN A 523 -49.14 24.87 106.17
C ASN A 523 -49.34 26.26 106.76
N ALA A 524 -50.15 27.13 106.13
CA ALA A 524 -50.47 28.45 106.67
C ALA A 524 -51.21 28.33 108.01
N GLU A 525 -52.20 27.44 108.11
CA GLU A 525 -52.89 27.12 109.36
C GLU A 525 -51.92 26.57 110.44
N ARG A 526 -51.02 25.66 110.04
CA ARG A 526 -50.00 25.11 110.96
C ARG A 526 -49.01 26.16 111.46
N VAL A 527 -48.64 27.11 110.60
CA VAL A 527 -47.74 28.21 110.96
C VAL A 527 -48.45 29.17 111.93
N GLN A 528 -49.71 29.52 111.69
CA GLN A 528 -50.51 30.33 112.61
C GLN A 528 -50.63 29.66 113.99
N TYR A 529 -50.98 28.37 114.03
CA TYR A 529 -51.06 27.62 115.30
C TYR A 529 -49.74 27.64 116.09
N ARG A 530 -48.60 27.44 115.41
CA ARG A 530 -47.28 27.49 116.05
C ARG A 530 -46.91 28.88 116.55
N HIS A 531 -47.32 29.92 115.82
CA HIS A 531 -47.11 31.30 116.24
C HIS A 531 -47.89 31.60 117.52
N ASP A 532 -49.17 31.21 117.57
CA ASP A 532 -50.02 31.36 118.75
C ASP A 532 -49.50 30.55 119.95
N GLU A 533 -49.00 29.33 119.72
CA GLU A 533 -48.40 28.49 120.77
C GLU A 533 -47.11 29.11 121.33
N LEU A 534 -46.25 29.64 120.46
CA LEU A 534 -45.03 30.33 120.88
C LEU A 534 -45.36 31.58 121.71
N GLN A 535 -46.37 32.34 121.30
CA GLN A 535 -46.80 33.55 122.01
C GLN A 535 -47.31 33.21 123.42
N ARG A 536 -48.08 32.11 123.57
CA ARG A 536 -48.47 31.59 124.89
C ARG A 536 -47.27 31.23 125.77
N LYS A 537 -46.29 30.50 125.22
CA LYS A 537 -45.06 30.12 125.97
C LYS A 537 -44.24 31.33 126.39
N MET A 538 -44.16 32.37 125.55
CA MET A 538 -43.47 33.62 125.89
C MET A 538 -44.14 34.35 127.06
N ASP A 539 -45.47 34.36 127.10
CA ASP A 539 -46.21 34.97 128.21
C ASP A 539 -46.10 34.14 129.50
N GLU A 540 -46.10 32.80 129.39
CA GLU A 540 -45.82 31.90 130.53
C GLU A 540 -44.40 32.10 131.09
N LEU A 541 -43.39 32.24 130.23
CA LEU A 541 -42.01 32.52 130.66
C LEU A 541 -41.89 33.86 131.38
N LYS A 542 -42.53 34.93 130.86
CA LYS A 542 -42.54 36.24 131.55
C LYS A 542 -43.17 36.14 132.94
N HIS A 543 -44.24 35.36 133.10
CA HIS A 543 -44.84 35.13 134.42
C HIS A 543 -43.90 34.38 135.35
N GLN A 544 -43.20 33.35 134.86
CA GLN A 544 -42.21 32.60 135.63
C GLN A 544 -41.00 33.46 136.03
N GLU A 545 -40.52 34.33 135.14
CA GLU A 545 -39.42 35.27 135.44
C GLU A 545 -39.83 36.28 136.52
N LEU A 546 -41.06 36.80 136.48
CA LEU A 546 -41.58 37.68 137.53
C LEU A 546 -41.66 36.99 138.90
N ASP A 547 -42.04 35.71 138.94
CA ASP A 547 -42.09 34.93 140.18
C ASP A 547 -40.68 34.59 140.69
N GLN A 548 -39.75 34.26 139.81
CA GLN A 548 -38.35 34.00 140.17
C GLN A 548 -37.66 35.26 140.69
N ALA A 549 -37.87 36.42 140.07
CA ALA A 549 -37.32 37.69 140.54
C ALA A 549 -37.77 38.01 141.98
N ARG A 550 -39.04 37.75 142.32
CA ARG A 550 -39.55 37.92 143.70
C ARG A 550 -38.88 36.97 144.69
N LEU A 551 -38.59 35.73 144.29
CA LEU A 551 -37.89 34.75 145.14
C LEU A 551 -36.41 35.11 145.31
N GLU A 552 -35.76 35.62 144.27
CA GLU A 552 -34.36 36.07 144.33
C GLU A 552 -34.19 37.31 145.21
N GLU A 553 -35.11 38.27 145.17
CA GLU A 553 -35.10 39.42 146.10
C GLU A 553 -35.16 38.94 147.57
N GLN A 554 -36.05 37.97 147.87
CA GLN A 554 -36.13 37.39 149.21
C GLN A 554 -34.84 36.64 149.61
N ARG A 555 -34.20 35.95 148.66
CA ARG A 555 -32.92 35.25 148.89
C ARG A 555 -31.78 36.23 149.13
N LEU A 556 -31.68 37.33 148.38
CA LEU A 556 -30.62 38.32 148.50
C LEU A 556 -30.69 39.08 149.83
N VAL A 557 -31.89 39.39 150.33
CA VAL A 557 -32.07 39.94 151.68
C VAL A 557 -31.50 38.98 152.72
N ARG A 558 -31.85 37.69 152.65
CA ARG A 558 -31.36 36.65 153.57
C ARG A 558 -29.85 36.40 153.43
N LEU A 559 -29.28 36.52 152.23
CA LEU A 559 -27.85 36.33 151.99
C LEU A 559 -27.01 37.53 152.49
N ASN A 560 -27.53 38.75 152.38
CA ASN A 560 -26.88 39.94 152.95
C ASN A 560 -26.88 39.90 154.48
N GLU A 561 -27.94 39.43 155.12
CA GLU A 561 -27.96 39.17 156.57
C GLU A 561 -26.89 38.15 157.01
N LEU A 562 -26.65 37.12 156.18
CA LEU A 562 -25.59 36.12 156.39
C LEU A 562 -24.17 36.67 156.12
N LYS A 563 -24.03 37.58 155.16
CA LYS A 563 -22.74 38.22 154.82
C LYS A 563 -22.22 39.09 155.97
N GLU A 564 -23.10 39.80 156.68
CA GLU A 564 -22.74 40.64 157.83
C GLU A 564 -22.38 39.81 159.09
N THR A 565 -22.78 38.54 159.17
CA THR A 565 -22.61 37.70 160.37
C THR A 565 -21.42 36.73 160.32
N THR A 566 -20.60 36.74 159.26
CA THR A 566 -19.53 35.73 159.07
C THR A 566 -18.10 36.31 159.22
N PRO A 567 -17.19 35.71 160.03
CA PRO A 567 -15.94 36.34 160.47
C PRO A 567 -14.77 36.39 159.44
N TYR A 568 -14.95 35.96 158.18
CA TYR A 568 -13.86 35.91 157.18
C TYR A 568 -14.11 36.74 155.90
N ALA A 569 -15.10 37.66 155.93
CA ALA A 569 -15.53 38.44 154.77
C ALA A 569 -14.42 39.26 154.09
N GLN A 570 -13.37 39.65 154.82
CA GLN A 570 -12.26 40.43 154.27
C GLN A 570 -11.30 39.66 153.36
N ILE A 571 -11.27 38.32 153.42
CA ILE A 571 -10.24 37.52 152.72
C ILE A 571 -10.65 37.17 151.28
N VAL A 572 -11.95 37.07 151.00
CA VAL A 572 -12.46 36.61 149.70
C VAL A 572 -12.54 37.73 148.65
N ALA A 573 -12.53 39.01 149.05
CA ALA A 573 -12.68 40.13 148.12
C ALA A 573 -11.48 40.35 147.18
N ASN A 574 -10.31 39.75 147.44
CA ASN A 574 -9.03 40.20 146.86
C ASN A 574 -8.38 39.24 145.84
N ILE A 575 -9.09 38.26 145.24
CA ILE A 575 -8.49 37.30 144.27
C ILE A 575 -9.04 37.51 142.85
N THR A 576 -8.16 37.82 141.89
CA THR A 576 -8.45 38.00 140.44
C THR A 576 -7.82 36.89 139.56
N PRO A 577 -8.58 36.13 138.73
CA PRO A 577 -8.05 35.10 137.79
C PRO A 577 -7.86 35.58 136.33
N ASP A 578 -6.82 35.06 135.62
CA ASP A 578 -6.31 35.53 134.31
C ASP A 578 -6.55 34.51 133.13
N PRO A 579 -7.17 34.93 131.99
CA PRO A 579 -7.72 34.04 130.93
C PRO A 579 -6.77 33.46 129.84
N GLU A 580 -5.48 33.82 129.79
CA GLU A 580 -4.52 33.40 128.76
C GLU A 580 -4.36 31.85 128.60
N ARG A 581 -4.64 31.08 129.66
CA ARG A 581 -4.47 29.61 129.67
C ARG A 581 -5.45 28.86 128.75
N THR A 582 -6.54 29.47 128.31
CA THR A 582 -7.61 28.76 127.57
C THR A 582 -7.46 28.74 126.05
N ARG A 583 -6.41 29.35 125.47
CA ARG A 583 -6.30 29.60 124.01
C ARG A 583 -5.19 28.86 123.24
N GLN A 584 -4.53 27.84 123.80
CA GLN A 584 -3.42 27.14 123.11
C GLN A 584 -3.86 25.95 122.22
N GLU A 585 -3.23 25.82 121.04
CA GLU A 585 -3.51 24.80 120.01
C GLU A 585 -3.15 23.37 120.45
N THR A 586 -3.93 22.38 120.00
CA THR A 586 -3.84 20.97 120.42
C THR A 586 -3.16 20.05 119.41
N ALA A 587 -2.57 18.96 119.92
CA ALA A 587 -1.70 18.03 119.19
C ALA A 587 -2.33 17.34 117.94
N ALA A 588 -3.66 17.25 117.87
CA ALA A 588 -4.36 16.66 116.71
C ALA A 588 -4.20 17.49 115.43
N PHE A 589 -4.00 18.80 115.55
CA PHE A 589 -3.79 19.69 114.40
C PHE A 589 -2.39 19.51 113.78
N ARG A 590 -1.39 19.11 114.59
CA ARG A 590 -0.01 18.90 114.10
C ARG A 590 0.14 17.61 113.28
N ALA A 591 -0.57 16.53 113.65
CA ALA A 591 -0.41 15.22 113.02
C ALA A 591 -0.96 15.14 111.57
N ASN A 592 -1.96 15.96 111.21
CA ASN A 592 -2.59 15.89 109.89
C ASN A 592 -1.79 16.62 108.80
N VAL A 593 -0.97 17.60 109.19
CA VAL A 593 -0.11 18.36 108.27
C VAL A 593 1.13 17.54 107.87
N GLU A 594 1.65 16.73 108.79
CA GLU A 594 2.86 15.91 108.61
C GLU A 594 2.63 14.72 107.64
N ALA A 595 1.44 14.12 107.65
CA ALA A 595 1.08 13.01 106.74
C ALA A 595 1.00 13.40 105.25
N THR A 596 0.91 14.70 104.93
CA THR A 596 0.85 15.23 103.56
C THR A 596 2.24 15.49 102.94
N GLN A 597 3.33 15.41 103.72
CA GLN A 597 4.68 15.77 103.25
C GLN A 597 5.61 14.58 102.97
N GLU A 598 5.26 13.35 103.39
CA GLU A 598 6.01 12.14 103.03
C GLU A 598 5.45 11.54 101.72
N GLY A 599 6.18 11.72 100.62
CA GLY A 599 5.77 11.43 99.25
C GLY A 599 5.40 9.97 98.95
N LEU A 600 4.14 9.61 99.17
CA LEU A 600 3.48 8.46 98.56
C LEU A 600 2.82 8.88 97.24
N PRO A 601 3.04 8.15 96.12
CA PRO A 601 2.41 8.46 94.85
C PRO A 601 0.94 8.03 94.89
N ILE A 602 0.07 8.94 95.33
CA ILE A 602 -1.37 8.80 95.26
C ILE A 602 -1.77 9.16 93.82
N THR A 603 -1.75 8.18 92.92
CA THR A 603 -2.48 8.30 91.65
C THR A 603 -3.97 8.23 91.96
N GLU A 604 -4.76 9.08 91.30
CA GLU A 604 -6.14 9.45 91.66
C GLU A 604 -7.22 8.33 91.66
N THR A 605 -6.84 7.05 91.66
CA THR A 605 -7.79 5.93 91.76
C THR A 605 -7.19 4.72 92.50
N GLY A 606 -7.34 4.68 93.83
CA GLY A 606 -7.51 3.43 94.60
C GLY A 606 -6.26 2.72 95.14
N LEU A 607 -6.40 2.20 96.37
CA LEU A 607 -5.43 1.51 97.24
C LEU A 607 -4.77 0.22 96.68
N PHE A 608 -4.83 -0.10 95.38
CA PHE A 608 -4.29 -1.35 94.82
C PHE A 608 -3.54 -1.15 93.49
N PRO A 609 -2.44 -1.88 93.23
CA PRO A 609 -1.76 -1.85 91.93
C PRO A 609 -2.69 -2.34 90.82
N SER A 610 -2.99 -1.48 89.83
CA SER A 610 -3.73 -1.92 88.66
C SER A 610 -2.81 -2.75 87.75
N HIS A 611 -3.05 -4.05 87.65
CA HIS A 611 -2.36 -4.95 86.71
C HIS A 611 -3.05 -4.96 85.34
N GLY A 612 -3.18 -3.79 84.72
CA GLY A 612 -3.79 -3.61 83.41
C GLY A 612 -2.79 -3.13 82.35
N TYR A 613 -3.14 -3.30 81.07
CA TYR A 613 -2.42 -2.64 79.99
C TYR A 613 -2.85 -1.17 79.95
N ASP A 614 -1.89 -0.26 80.10
CA ASP A 614 -2.14 1.16 79.89
C ASP A 614 -2.39 1.41 78.39
N CYS A 615 -3.33 2.30 78.08
CA CYS A 615 -3.73 2.61 76.70
C CYS A 615 -2.51 3.02 75.88
N GLU A 616 -1.59 3.80 76.47
CA GLU A 616 -0.37 4.24 75.79
C GLU A 616 0.59 3.08 75.45
N THR A 617 0.71 2.07 76.30
CA THR A 617 1.55 0.90 76.02
C THR A 617 0.91 -0.01 74.97
N LEU A 618 -0.42 -0.13 74.98
CA LEU A 618 -1.17 -0.90 73.99
C LEU A 618 -1.03 -0.31 72.59
N PHE A 619 -1.09 1.03 72.46
CA PHE A 619 -0.89 1.73 71.19
C PHE A 619 0.57 1.76 70.72
N LYS A 620 1.58 1.52 71.57
CA LYS A 620 2.99 1.39 71.15
C LYS A 620 3.29 0.02 70.52
N ASN A 621 2.48 -1.01 70.76
CA ASN A 621 2.72 -2.37 70.26
C ASN A 621 2.49 -2.48 68.73
N ALA A 622 3.55 -2.87 68.00
CA ALA A 622 3.50 -3.00 66.54
C ALA A 622 2.47 -4.03 66.04
N ARG A 623 2.25 -5.11 66.80
CA ARG A 623 1.25 -6.14 66.48
C ARG A 623 -0.17 -5.60 66.63
N PHE A 624 -0.41 -4.75 67.63
CA PHE A 624 -1.70 -4.09 67.84
C PHE A 624 -2.01 -3.08 66.73
N LYS A 625 -1.02 -2.26 66.33
CA LYS A 625 -1.16 -1.33 65.19
C LYS A 625 -1.47 -2.06 63.88
N LEU A 626 -0.74 -3.13 63.58
CA LEU A 626 -0.99 -3.94 62.38
C LEU A 626 -2.39 -4.57 62.41
N GLY A 627 -2.84 -5.05 63.58
CA GLY A 627 -4.17 -5.63 63.76
C GLY A 627 -5.30 -4.63 63.46
N ILE A 628 -5.18 -3.39 63.93
CA ILE A 628 -6.14 -2.32 63.62
C ILE A 628 -6.12 -2.00 62.12
N ALA A 629 -4.94 -1.87 61.51
CA ALA A 629 -4.82 -1.56 60.09
C ALA A 629 -5.47 -2.64 59.20
N LEU A 630 -5.23 -3.92 59.51
CA LEU A 630 -5.84 -5.04 58.79
C LEU A 630 -7.36 -5.13 58.99
N ARG A 631 -7.87 -4.72 60.17
CA ARG A 631 -9.32 -4.64 60.42
C ARG A 631 -9.96 -3.51 59.62
N ASN A 632 -9.34 -2.33 59.58
CA ASN A 632 -9.85 -1.20 58.80
C ASN A 632 -9.82 -1.48 57.30
N ALA A 633 -8.85 -2.28 56.82
CA ALA A 633 -8.80 -2.75 55.44
C ALA A 633 -9.76 -3.92 55.13
N GLY A 634 -10.52 -4.43 56.11
CA GLY A 634 -11.44 -5.55 55.92
C GLY A 634 -10.77 -6.92 55.73
N LEU A 635 -9.47 -7.04 55.98
CA LEU A 635 -8.66 -8.24 55.72
C LEU A 635 -8.44 -9.13 56.95
N ASN A 636 -9.08 -8.83 58.09
CA ASN A 636 -8.76 -9.49 59.37
C ASN A 636 -8.98 -11.01 59.38
N SER A 637 -9.89 -11.50 58.53
CA SER A 637 -10.29 -12.92 58.46
C SER A 637 -9.44 -13.72 57.47
N SER A 638 -8.60 -13.03 56.68
CA SER A 638 -7.69 -13.68 55.73
C SER A 638 -6.63 -14.48 56.46
N GLU A 639 -6.30 -15.65 55.92
CA GLU A 639 -5.18 -16.47 56.40
C GLU A 639 -3.84 -15.74 56.32
N TYR A 640 -3.70 -14.83 55.34
CA TYR A 640 -2.56 -13.95 55.20
C TYR A 640 -2.43 -12.96 56.37
N ALA A 641 -3.55 -12.40 56.85
CA ALA A 641 -3.55 -11.51 58.02
C ALA A 641 -3.15 -12.26 59.30
N ARG A 642 -3.58 -13.52 59.44
CA ARG A 642 -3.18 -14.39 60.57
C ARG A 642 -1.68 -14.69 60.53
N GLN A 643 -1.12 -15.03 59.37
CA GLN A 643 0.32 -15.25 59.20
C GLN A 643 1.13 -13.97 59.40
N ALA A 644 0.67 -12.84 58.87
CA ALA A 644 1.33 -11.55 59.04
C ALA A 644 1.41 -11.15 60.52
N LEU A 645 0.31 -11.27 61.27
CA LEU A 645 0.32 -11.02 62.72
C LEU A 645 1.23 -11.98 63.48
N ALA A 646 1.30 -13.26 63.08
CA ALA A 646 2.19 -14.25 63.71
C ALA A 646 3.68 -13.92 63.53
N ASN A 647 4.04 -13.37 62.36
CA ASN A 647 5.44 -13.09 61.99
C ASN A 647 5.95 -11.71 62.44
N VAL A 648 5.10 -10.85 63.01
CA VAL A 648 5.54 -9.56 63.59
C VAL A 648 6.40 -9.83 64.83
N LYS A 649 7.68 -9.48 64.72
CA LYS A 649 8.66 -9.55 65.81
C LYS A 649 8.30 -8.49 66.86
N VAL A 650 7.83 -8.94 68.03
CA VAL A 650 7.53 -8.04 69.15
C VAL A 650 8.85 -7.63 69.80
N CYS A 651 9.33 -6.43 69.49
CA CYS A 651 10.41 -5.80 70.24
C CYS A 651 9.85 -5.27 71.57
N ASN A 652 9.63 -6.15 72.55
CA ASN A 652 9.41 -5.74 73.93
C ASN A 652 10.73 -5.22 74.50
N VAL A 653 11.09 -3.99 74.17
CA VAL A 653 12.13 -3.26 74.89
C VAL A 653 11.51 -2.78 76.20
N GLY A 654 11.74 -3.54 77.26
CA GLY A 654 11.46 -3.12 78.64
C GLY A 654 10.08 -3.48 79.18
N ALA A 655 9.80 -4.77 79.36
CA ALA A 655 8.95 -5.22 80.45
C ALA A 655 9.15 -6.73 80.65
N TYR A 656 9.21 -7.16 81.90
CA TYR A 656 9.29 -8.55 82.36
C TYR A 656 10.70 -9.16 82.45
N ARG A 657 11.50 -8.59 83.34
CA ARG A 657 12.33 -9.41 84.24
C ARG A 657 12.03 -9.00 85.68
N ASN A 658 11.39 -9.92 86.40
CA ASN A 658 11.32 -10.08 87.85
C ASN A 658 11.99 -8.96 88.68
N HIS A 659 11.22 -7.97 89.12
CA HIS A 659 11.49 -7.37 90.41
C HIS A 659 10.86 -8.29 91.46
N VAL A 660 11.68 -9.15 92.04
CA VAL A 660 11.37 -9.79 93.32
C VAL A 660 11.26 -8.65 94.32
N ALA A 661 10.05 -8.36 94.80
CA ALA A 661 9.87 -7.43 95.90
C ALA A 661 10.57 -8.00 97.15
N GLU A 662 11.34 -7.16 97.85
CA GLU A 662 11.91 -7.54 99.14
C GLU A 662 10.79 -7.88 100.13
N PRO A 663 11.00 -8.87 101.03
CA PRO A 663 9.99 -9.24 102.02
C PRO A 663 9.75 -8.06 102.97
N THR A 664 8.54 -7.52 102.93
CA THR A 664 8.08 -6.50 103.88
C THR A 664 8.06 -7.08 105.29
N LYS A 665 8.94 -6.57 106.16
CA LYS A 665 8.82 -6.74 107.61
C LYS A 665 7.74 -5.77 108.11
N LEU A 666 6.51 -6.26 108.14
CA LEU A 666 5.44 -5.67 108.94
C LEU A 666 4.95 -6.74 109.92
N TRP A 667 5.64 -6.77 111.07
CA TRP A 667 5.08 -6.89 112.40
C TRP A 667 5.54 -5.66 113.17
#